data_AF-A0A814AWJ5-F1
#
_entry.id   AF-A0A814AWJ5-F1
#
_cell.length_a   1.000
_cell.length_b   1.000
_cell.length_c   1.000
_cell.angle_alpha   90.00
_cell.angle_beta   90.00
_cell.angle_gamma   90.00
#
_symmetry.space_group_name_H-M   'P 1'
#
loop_
_entity.id
_entity.type
_entity.pdbx_description
1 polymer ?
#
loop_
_entity_poly.entity_id
_entity_poly.type
_entity_poly.pdbx_seq_one_letter_code
_entity_poly.pdbx_strand_id
1 'polypeptide(L)'
;MPNDLTVTESTNAKFVCRSNVLTSKISWLKDGKVINNDRRYNIYSNGDIEIRRVLVEDEGFYVCSISNSENIKYAQAKLTVNIPVTFIKRPIDVSSVEGDSAEFYCKVSGKPEPKIIWKKDGFIIKKTSNQTSKLSEYEFYQNDEILRVNNLNRGNHEGVYSCWAGNSVNKISSDARLFINPPERPFFKITQQNISVFENQQTTLECFAEGKPKPQVLWYKDGQRISTDSRVYFDSFGYLTFNQVRVTDAGDYICQAENIAGSSTHKFKLSVKDIYGTIISNTILTDAVEKARKEVNKQFQQSISRLNDRRRPKTHSELMALIRFPKESTLHLASSEEIYERALDIIFRYANNITFNLTRKNFETQDVLTHSQLRQISDLSGCFRYKRKVNCSQRCLNYRSFDGTCNNLNNPRWGAANTALKRLLPAEYENGFSTPKGWNKSHLYHGYMLPNARDVTTKLLTTDKITDDQKFSLMLMQWGQFLDHDLGHTVMAMSLNRFSNGIACRDSCTNEQPCFPIEVLPNDTRRTHVPGQCMEFVRSSAVCGSGETSLLGNKIHQREQLNQLTAFIDASNVYGSSDQDGFDIRERTVNTGKLKVHSTPKYPKGFLPFNLDTPMDCQRDNTTTVGCFMAGDYRANEQLGLLAMHNLWVRHHNYMVDRLKKVNPHWLPEQLFQETRKIISAQMQFITFEQWLPYVFGPSGMKILGKYKGYDPHVEPIITNEFATAAFRFGHTLIQPFTFRFNETFQPIPEGNLLLRDSFFAPQRYYYEGGMDPILRGLFGSPAKLKLPRETMNSELTERLFHITRAISQDLAALNIQRGRDHGIPGYAAFRKLCNLTEAKSFDDLKKEISNKEVRDILQKLYGDVRNIDLFPGGILEDVVPGAKMGPTFMCIISHQMKVLRDGDRFWYENPSQFTPAQLREIKKTSFAKIICENGDNMPYIQRDVFLNAKFPNDMLECSQIDDISLEPWKNCCENNPEGLCGEPAYFYVPIESSRYKRHYGKN
;
A
#
# COMPACT_ATOMS: atom_id res chain seq x y z
N MET A 1 -54.79 15.96 -69.96
CA MET A 1 -54.46 15.33 -68.66
C MET A 1 -53.06 14.78 -68.75
N PRO A 2 -52.27 14.75 -67.65
CA PRO A 2 -50.99 14.05 -67.66
C PRO A 2 -51.18 12.54 -67.79
N ASN A 3 -50.18 11.83 -68.33
CA ASN A 3 -50.14 10.37 -68.45
C ASN A 3 -49.23 9.77 -67.39
N ASP A 4 -49.55 8.54 -66.95
CA ASP A 4 -48.68 7.77 -66.05
C ASP A 4 -47.31 7.50 -66.68
N LEU A 5 -46.27 7.53 -65.86
CA LEU A 5 -44.88 7.32 -66.27
C LEU A 5 -44.25 6.20 -65.44
N THR A 6 -43.43 5.36 -66.09
CA THR A 6 -42.54 4.45 -65.39
C THR A 6 -41.10 4.78 -65.74
N VAL A 7 -40.26 5.06 -64.75
CA VAL A 7 -38.86 5.45 -64.94
C VAL A 7 -37.95 4.66 -64.02
N THR A 8 -36.67 4.56 -64.37
CA THR A 8 -35.67 3.97 -63.47
C THR A 8 -35.18 5.03 -62.48
N GLU A 9 -34.94 4.64 -61.23
CA GLU A 9 -34.39 5.54 -60.21
C GLU A 9 -33.14 6.29 -60.72
N SER A 10 -32.97 7.53 -60.27
CA SER A 10 -31.93 8.50 -60.67
C SER A 10 -32.05 9.08 -62.08
N THR A 11 -33.03 8.66 -62.89
CA THR A 11 -33.38 9.33 -64.17
C THR A 11 -34.39 10.46 -63.95
N ASN A 12 -34.65 11.32 -64.96
CA ASN A 12 -35.65 12.40 -64.83
C ASN A 12 -37.04 11.91 -65.29
N ALA A 13 -38.11 12.40 -64.65
CA ALA A 13 -39.49 12.21 -65.11
C ALA A 13 -40.14 13.56 -65.44
N LYS A 14 -40.94 13.63 -66.51
CA LYS A 14 -41.62 14.88 -66.90
C LYS A 14 -43.10 14.64 -67.20
N PHE A 15 -43.96 15.24 -66.39
CA PHE A 15 -45.40 15.27 -66.64
C PHE A 15 -45.81 16.53 -67.40
N VAL A 16 -46.73 16.35 -68.34
CA VAL A 16 -47.24 17.43 -69.20
C VAL A 16 -48.67 17.77 -68.78
N CYS A 17 -48.96 19.04 -68.54
CA CYS A 17 -50.31 19.51 -68.23
C CYS A 17 -50.60 20.85 -68.89
N ARG A 18 -51.73 20.93 -69.61
CA ARG A 18 -52.05 22.06 -70.49
C ARG A 18 -53.50 22.52 -70.28
N SER A 19 -53.72 23.83 -70.39
CA SER A 19 -55.04 24.48 -70.43
C SER A 19 -55.25 25.15 -71.78
N ASN A 20 -56.49 25.15 -72.28
CA ASN A 20 -56.87 25.85 -73.51
C ASN A 20 -57.39 27.28 -73.24
N VAL A 21 -57.41 27.73 -71.98
CA VAL A 21 -57.89 29.06 -71.56
C VAL A 21 -56.69 29.93 -71.16
N LEU A 22 -56.50 31.06 -71.86
CA LEU A 22 -55.30 31.91 -71.77
C LEU A 22 -55.06 32.55 -70.39
N THR A 23 -56.12 32.73 -69.57
CA THR A 23 -56.03 33.37 -68.25
C THR A 23 -55.99 32.38 -67.08
N SER A 24 -55.84 31.07 -67.33
CA SER A 24 -55.80 30.05 -66.28
C SER A 24 -54.43 29.89 -65.64
N LYS A 25 -54.38 29.76 -64.31
CA LYS A 25 -53.17 29.42 -63.55
C LYS A 25 -53.05 27.90 -63.39
N ILE A 26 -51.90 27.34 -63.74
CA ILE A 26 -51.59 25.90 -63.56
C ILE A 26 -50.71 25.72 -62.33
N SER A 27 -51.03 24.74 -61.49
CA SER A 27 -50.25 24.34 -60.32
C SER A 27 -50.23 22.83 -60.19
N TRP A 28 -49.21 22.28 -59.55
CA TRP A 28 -49.07 20.85 -59.33
C TRP A 28 -49.14 20.53 -57.85
N LEU A 29 -49.74 19.38 -57.52
CA LEU A 29 -49.80 18.87 -56.17
C LEU A 29 -49.29 17.43 -56.13
N LYS A 30 -48.56 17.09 -55.08
CA LYS A 30 -48.25 15.71 -54.68
C LYS A 30 -48.71 15.54 -53.24
N ASP A 31 -49.45 14.47 -52.96
CA ASP A 31 -49.95 14.15 -51.62
C ASP A 31 -50.76 15.31 -50.99
N GLY A 32 -51.54 16.01 -51.83
CA GLY A 32 -52.37 17.15 -51.43
C GLY A 32 -51.62 18.46 -51.19
N LYS A 33 -50.28 18.48 -51.30
CA LYS A 33 -49.46 19.69 -51.12
C LYS A 33 -49.05 20.28 -52.45
N VAL A 34 -49.14 21.61 -52.58
CA VAL A 34 -48.72 22.34 -53.78
C VAL A 34 -47.19 22.26 -53.92
N ILE A 35 -46.74 21.85 -55.10
CA ILE A 35 -45.34 21.79 -55.49
C ILE A 35 -44.94 23.14 -56.07
N ASN A 36 -43.80 23.66 -55.60
CA ASN A 36 -43.18 24.87 -56.13
C ASN A 36 -41.85 24.54 -56.80
N ASN A 37 -41.35 25.45 -57.65
CA ASN A 37 -40.04 25.29 -58.26
C ASN A 37 -38.94 25.25 -57.20
N ASP A 38 -38.11 24.22 -57.27
CA ASP A 38 -36.92 24.07 -56.45
C ASP A 38 -35.78 23.41 -57.25
N ARG A 39 -34.80 22.84 -56.55
CA ARG A 39 -33.65 22.19 -57.20
C ARG A 39 -34.01 20.86 -57.88
N ARG A 40 -35.07 20.16 -57.44
CA ARG A 40 -35.52 18.86 -57.99
C ARG A 40 -36.76 19.00 -58.87
N TYR A 41 -37.73 19.83 -58.48
CA TYR A 41 -38.96 20.08 -59.20
C TYR A 41 -38.84 21.36 -60.04
N ASN A 42 -39.04 21.22 -61.34
CA ASN A 42 -39.05 22.34 -62.28
C ASN A 42 -40.37 22.36 -63.07
N ILE A 43 -41.27 23.24 -62.64
CA ILE A 43 -42.49 23.65 -63.30
C ILE A 43 -42.14 24.74 -64.31
N TYR A 44 -42.25 24.37 -65.57
CA TYR A 44 -42.01 25.24 -66.71
C TYR A 44 -43.15 26.25 -66.87
N SER A 45 -42.88 27.39 -67.52
CA SER A 45 -43.86 28.45 -67.78
C SER A 45 -45.10 27.98 -68.54
N ASN A 46 -45.00 26.86 -69.27
CA ASN A 46 -46.11 26.24 -69.99
C ASN A 46 -47.00 25.32 -69.13
N GLY A 47 -46.67 25.14 -67.85
CA GLY A 47 -47.41 24.30 -66.90
C GLY A 47 -46.91 22.87 -66.75
N ASP A 48 -45.90 22.42 -67.50
CA ASP A 48 -45.32 21.07 -67.36
C ASP A 48 -44.41 21.00 -66.13
N ILE A 49 -44.34 19.86 -65.46
CA ILE A 49 -43.41 19.63 -64.34
C ILE A 49 -42.39 18.56 -64.70
N GLU A 50 -41.10 18.86 -64.49
CA GLU A 50 -40.02 17.89 -64.51
C GLU A 50 -39.49 17.65 -63.09
N ILE A 51 -39.31 16.38 -62.77
CA ILE A 51 -38.67 15.88 -61.56
C ILE A 51 -37.29 15.39 -61.97
N ARG A 52 -36.25 16.06 -61.49
CA ARG A 52 -34.86 15.72 -61.78
C ARG A 52 -34.34 14.71 -60.78
N ARG A 53 -33.66 13.66 -61.28
CA ARG A 53 -33.14 12.53 -60.49
C ARG A 53 -34.19 11.94 -59.55
N VAL A 54 -35.17 11.27 -60.16
CA VAL A 54 -36.28 10.61 -59.49
C VAL A 54 -35.77 9.62 -58.45
N LEU A 55 -36.26 9.77 -57.23
CA LEU A 55 -36.02 8.86 -56.12
C LEU A 55 -37.25 7.95 -55.92
N VAL A 56 -37.09 6.84 -55.21
CA VAL A 56 -38.22 5.93 -54.91
C VAL A 56 -39.36 6.66 -54.19
N GLU A 57 -39.05 7.63 -53.34
CA GLU A 57 -40.04 8.45 -52.64
C GLU A 57 -40.85 9.40 -53.54
N ASP A 58 -40.37 9.68 -54.75
CA ASP A 58 -41.12 10.45 -55.74
C ASP A 58 -42.20 9.60 -56.42
N GLU A 59 -42.20 8.27 -56.24
CA GLU A 59 -43.31 7.41 -56.68
C GLU A 59 -44.63 7.90 -56.06
N GLY A 60 -45.69 7.98 -56.87
CA GLY A 60 -46.98 8.46 -56.41
C GLY A 60 -47.80 9.16 -57.48
N PHE A 61 -48.96 9.68 -57.07
CA PHE A 61 -49.85 10.43 -57.93
C PHE A 61 -49.55 11.93 -57.88
N TYR A 62 -49.32 12.51 -59.05
CA TYR A 62 -49.15 13.94 -59.24
C TYR A 62 -50.42 14.51 -59.84
N VAL A 63 -50.99 15.51 -59.19
CA VAL A 63 -52.24 16.16 -59.58
C VAL A 63 -51.94 17.53 -60.15
N CYS A 64 -52.26 17.74 -61.42
CA CYS A 64 -52.30 19.07 -62.01
C CYS A 64 -53.64 19.74 -61.69
N SER A 65 -53.57 20.94 -61.12
CA SER A 65 -54.71 21.82 -60.83
C SER A 65 -54.65 23.06 -61.72
N ILE A 66 -55.75 23.33 -62.41
CA ILE A 66 -55.90 24.48 -63.30
C ILE A 66 -57.06 25.32 -62.80
N SER A 67 -56.81 26.58 -62.46
CA SER A 67 -57.81 27.52 -61.94
C SER A 67 -57.95 28.80 -62.77
N ASN A 68 -59.17 29.34 -62.85
CA ASN A 68 -59.44 30.70 -63.30
C ASN A 68 -60.34 31.43 -62.27
N SER A 69 -60.79 32.66 -62.57
CA SER A 69 -61.58 33.48 -61.63
C SER A 69 -62.90 32.85 -61.17
N GLU A 70 -63.39 31.82 -61.86
CA GLU A 70 -64.70 31.20 -61.55
C GLU A 70 -64.59 29.72 -61.15
N ASN A 71 -63.63 28.94 -61.67
CA ASN A 71 -63.59 27.48 -61.53
C ASN A 71 -62.17 26.90 -61.34
N ILE A 72 -62.06 25.73 -60.69
CA ILE A 72 -60.82 24.91 -60.61
C ILE A 72 -61.08 23.49 -61.11
N LYS A 73 -60.19 22.96 -61.97
CA LYS A 73 -60.21 21.57 -62.48
C LYS A 73 -58.92 20.84 -62.13
N TYR A 74 -59.02 19.54 -61.89
CA TYR A 74 -57.90 18.68 -61.49
C TYR A 74 -57.75 17.49 -62.45
N ALA A 75 -56.51 17.07 -62.71
CA ALA A 75 -56.18 15.84 -63.41
C ALA A 75 -54.95 15.18 -62.79
N GLN A 76 -54.94 13.85 -62.65
CA GLN A 76 -53.87 13.12 -61.97
C GLN A 76 -53.14 12.14 -62.90
N ALA A 77 -51.86 11.89 -62.62
CA ALA A 77 -51.06 10.84 -63.23
C ALA A 77 -50.12 10.19 -62.20
N LYS A 78 -49.83 8.91 -62.37
CA LYS A 78 -48.95 8.14 -61.49
C LYS A 78 -47.52 8.07 -62.03
N LEU A 79 -46.54 8.35 -61.19
CA LEU A 79 -45.15 7.97 -61.42
C LEU A 79 -44.91 6.60 -60.77
N THR A 80 -44.31 5.65 -61.50
CA THR A 80 -43.81 4.37 -60.98
C THR A 80 -42.29 4.32 -61.17
N VAL A 81 -41.55 3.91 -60.14
CA VAL A 81 -40.08 3.88 -60.16
C VAL A 81 -39.56 2.46 -60.11
N ASN A 82 -38.79 2.05 -61.13
CA ASN A 82 -38.07 0.78 -61.18
C ASN A 82 -36.66 0.92 -60.62
N ILE A 83 -36.18 -0.10 -59.91
CA ILE A 83 -34.87 -0.15 -59.25
C ILE A 83 -34.07 -1.32 -59.87
N PRO A 84 -32.84 -1.07 -60.38
CA PRO A 84 -32.00 -2.13 -60.93
C PRO A 84 -31.57 -3.12 -59.83
N VAL A 85 -31.31 -4.37 -60.24
CA VAL A 85 -30.84 -5.41 -59.34
C VAL A 85 -29.40 -5.12 -58.89
N THR A 86 -29.18 -5.18 -57.58
CA THR A 86 -27.87 -5.03 -56.94
C THR A 86 -27.67 -6.08 -55.86
N PHE A 87 -26.42 -6.49 -55.60
CA PHE A 87 -26.11 -7.41 -54.51
C PHE A 87 -26.12 -6.68 -53.17
N ILE A 88 -26.96 -7.16 -52.24
CA ILE A 88 -26.88 -6.83 -50.82
C ILE A 88 -25.83 -7.72 -50.16
N LYS A 89 -25.82 -9.03 -50.47
CA LYS A 89 -24.85 -9.99 -49.98
C LYS A 89 -24.41 -10.90 -51.12
N ARG A 90 -23.10 -10.98 -51.34
CA ARG A 90 -22.49 -11.88 -52.33
C ARG A 90 -22.12 -13.21 -51.66
N PRO A 91 -22.16 -14.33 -52.39
CA PRO A 91 -21.55 -15.56 -51.92
C PRO A 91 -20.05 -15.34 -51.69
N ILE A 92 -19.53 -15.98 -50.65
CA ILE A 92 -18.10 -15.97 -50.31
C ILE A 92 -17.62 -17.41 -50.23
N ASP A 93 -16.33 -17.62 -50.45
CA ASP A 93 -15.71 -18.94 -50.35
C ASP A 93 -16.01 -19.56 -48.98
N VAL A 94 -16.40 -20.84 -48.98
CA VAL A 94 -16.71 -21.60 -47.78
C VAL A 94 -15.71 -22.73 -47.67
N SER A 95 -15.14 -22.90 -46.48
CA SER A 95 -14.38 -24.11 -46.15
C SER A 95 -15.15 -24.89 -45.10
N SER A 96 -15.41 -26.17 -45.35
CA SER A 96 -16.14 -27.05 -44.45
C SER A 96 -15.52 -28.45 -44.47
N VAL A 97 -16.03 -29.35 -43.63
CA VAL A 97 -15.45 -30.69 -43.44
C VAL A 97 -16.29 -31.74 -44.15
N GLU A 98 -15.64 -32.81 -44.60
CA GLU A 98 -16.34 -33.96 -45.20
C GLU A 98 -17.42 -34.53 -44.25
N GLY A 99 -18.63 -34.75 -44.76
CA GLY A 99 -19.82 -35.18 -44.01
C GLY A 99 -20.70 -34.06 -43.45
N ASP A 100 -20.17 -32.83 -43.30
CA ASP A 100 -20.95 -31.68 -42.84
C ASP A 100 -21.82 -31.08 -43.97
N SER A 101 -22.38 -29.89 -43.76
CA SER A 101 -23.05 -29.10 -44.80
C SER A 101 -22.37 -27.74 -44.98
N ALA A 102 -22.42 -27.17 -46.18
CA ALA A 102 -21.97 -25.80 -46.46
C ALA A 102 -23.13 -24.93 -46.95
N GLU A 103 -23.13 -23.65 -46.61
CA GLU A 103 -24.17 -22.70 -47.03
C GLU A 103 -23.58 -21.49 -47.75
N PHE A 104 -24.11 -21.19 -48.93
CA PHE A 104 -23.81 -20.01 -49.71
C PHE A 104 -24.98 -19.02 -49.65
N TYR A 105 -24.66 -17.76 -49.43
CA TYR A 105 -25.64 -16.69 -49.27
C TYR A 105 -25.57 -15.71 -50.44
N CYS A 106 -26.72 -15.41 -51.03
CA CYS A 106 -26.86 -14.45 -52.11
C CYS A 106 -28.14 -13.66 -51.93
N LYS A 107 -27.99 -12.42 -51.46
CA LYS A 107 -29.12 -11.51 -51.24
C LYS A 107 -29.03 -10.34 -52.21
N VAL A 108 -30.15 -10.00 -52.84
CA VAL A 108 -30.22 -8.94 -53.85
C VAL A 108 -31.42 -8.04 -53.59
N SER A 109 -31.31 -6.78 -54.01
CA SER A 109 -32.44 -5.84 -54.07
C SER A 109 -32.73 -5.46 -55.51
N GLY A 110 -33.98 -5.22 -55.85
CA GLY A 110 -34.40 -4.66 -57.14
C GLY A 110 -35.92 -4.57 -57.22
N LYS A 111 -36.45 -3.68 -58.06
CA LYS A 111 -37.89 -3.49 -58.29
C LYS A 111 -38.13 -3.40 -59.80
N PRO A 112 -38.81 -4.35 -60.45
CA PRO A 112 -39.52 -5.51 -59.88
C PRO A 112 -38.60 -6.54 -59.20
N GLU A 113 -39.16 -7.36 -58.31
CA GLU A 113 -38.41 -8.33 -57.50
C GLU A 113 -37.51 -9.25 -58.36
N PRO A 114 -36.21 -9.35 -58.04
CA PRO A 114 -35.25 -10.15 -58.82
C PRO A 114 -35.41 -11.66 -58.60
N LYS A 115 -35.16 -12.45 -59.64
CA LYS A 115 -35.12 -13.92 -59.56
C LYS A 115 -33.68 -14.42 -59.41
N ILE A 116 -33.45 -15.29 -58.43
CA ILE A 116 -32.14 -15.90 -58.14
C ILE A 116 -32.02 -17.32 -58.73
N ILE A 117 -30.85 -17.67 -59.24
CA ILE A 117 -30.48 -18.99 -59.78
C ILE A 117 -29.06 -19.33 -59.31
N TRP A 118 -28.87 -20.54 -58.78
CA TRP A 118 -27.55 -21.05 -58.42
C TRP A 118 -27.00 -22.03 -59.44
N LYS A 119 -25.68 -21.98 -59.63
CA LYS A 119 -24.92 -22.93 -60.47
C LYS A 119 -23.75 -23.51 -59.69
N LYS A 120 -23.40 -24.77 -59.98
CA LYS A 120 -22.14 -25.39 -59.56
C LYS A 120 -21.30 -25.68 -60.80
N ASP A 121 -20.07 -25.19 -60.82
CA ASP A 121 -19.10 -25.36 -61.91
C ASP A 121 -19.70 -25.05 -63.29
N GLY A 122 -20.52 -23.98 -63.35
CA GLY A 122 -21.19 -23.51 -64.57
C GLY A 122 -22.54 -24.18 -64.89
N PHE A 123 -22.90 -25.27 -64.22
CA PHE A 123 -24.16 -25.99 -64.44
C PHE A 123 -25.24 -25.56 -63.44
N ILE A 124 -26.48 -25.33 -63.92
CA ILE A 124 -27.60 -24.95 -63.05
C ILE A 124 -27.92 -26.10 -62.08
N ILE A 125 -27.96 -25.78 -60.79
CA ILE A 125 -28.40 -26.70 -59.76
C ILE A 125 -29.92 -26.80 -59.87
N LYS A 126 -30.43 -27.93 -60.37
CA LYS A 126 -31.86 -28.13 -60.57
C LYS A 126 -32.56 -28.34 -59.22
N LYS A 127 -33.67 -27.64 -59.00
CA LYS A 127 -34.56 -27.94 -57.87
C LYS A 127 -35.27 -29.27 -58.13
N THR A 128 -35.04 -30.26 -57.28
CA THR A 128 -35.81 -31.52 -57.29
C THR A 128 -37.19 -31.28 -56.68
N SER A 129 -38.24 -31.82 -57.32
CA SER A 129 -39.66 -31.54 -57.01
C SER A 129 -40.20 -32.23 -55.75
N ASN A 130 -39.38 -32.95 -54.98
CA ASN A 130 -39.73 -33.49 -53.66
C ASN A 130 -38.89 -32.80 -52.57
N GLN A 131 -39.32 -31.61 -52.12
CA GLN A 131 -38.65 -30.82 -51.07
C GLN A 131 -39.07 -31.21 -49.63
N THR A 132 -39.60 -32.42 -49.41
CA THR A 132 -40.01 -32.90 -48.08
C THR A 132 -39.13 -34.02 -47.52
N SER A 133 -38.12 -34.50 -48.25
CA SER A 133 -37.11 -35.41 -47.69
C SER A 133 -35.89 -34.63 -47.19
N LYS A 134 -35.57 -34.78 -45.89
CA LYS A 134 -34.40 -34.26 -45.16
C LYS A 134 -33.02 -34.71 -45.70
N LEU A 135 -32.97 -35.19 -46.95
CA LEU A 135 -31.88 -35.95 -47.57
C LEU A 135 -31.52 -35.43 -48.97
N SER A 136 -32.05 -34.28 -49.41
CA SER A 136 -31.64 -33.68 -50.68
C SER A 136 -30.23 -33.10 -50.61
N GLU A 137 -29.40 -33.41 -51.61
CA GLU A 137 -28.01 -32.95 -51.75
C GLU A 137 -27.89 -31.41 -51.74
N TYR A 138 -28.84 -30.72 -52.38
CA TYR A 138 -28.95 -29.26 -52.40
C TYR A 138 -30.31 -28.83 -51.87
N GLU A 139 -30.31 -27.86 -50.96
CA GLU A 139 -31.51 -27.24 -50.39
C GLU A 139 -31.47 -25.73 -50.58
N PHE A 140 -32.64 -25.14 -50.87
CA PHE A 140 -32.79 -23.72 -51.12
C PHE A 140 -33.69 -23.11 -50.06
N TYR A 141 -33.19 -22.10 -49.36
CA TYR A 141 -33.92 -21.40 -48.31
C TYR A 141 -34.13 -19.93 -48.68
N GLN A 142 -35.13 -19.31 -48.04
CA GLN A 142 -35.41 -17.88 -48.13
C GLN A 142 -35.52 -17.39 -49.59
N ASN A 143 -36.47 -17.93 -50.35
CA ASN A 143 -36.68 -17.59 -51.77
C ASN A 143 -35.42 -17.71 -52.65
N ASP A 144 -34.64 -18.78 -52.43
CA ASP A 144 -33.40 -19.10 -53.13
C ASP A 144 -32.21 -18.20 -52.81
N GLU A 145 -32.32 -17.31 -51.81
CA GLU A 145 -31.19 -16.50 -51.36
C GLU A 145 -30.09 -17.34 -50.68
N ILE A 146 -30.43 -18.52 -50.15
CA ILE A 146 -29.46 -19.39 -49.49
C ILE A 146 -29.46 -20.76 -50.17
N LEU A 147 -28.28 -21.19 -50.62
CA LEU A 147 -28.02 -22.55 -51.08
C LEU A 147 -27.28 -23.32 -50.00
N ARG A 148 -27.88 -24.39 -49.49
CA ARG A 148 -27.21 -25.36 -48.60
C ARG A 148 -26.84 -26.62 -49.38
N VAL A 149 -25.58 -27.02 -49.28
CA VAL A 149 -25.04 -28.28 -49.80
C VAL A 149 -24.87 -29.23 -48.62
N ASN A 150 -25.58 -30.34 -48.60
CA ASN A 150 -25.58 -31.30 -47.49
C ASN A 150 -24.63 -32.47 -47.73
N ASN A 151 -24.18 -33.10 -46.65
CA ASN A 151 -23.32 -34.29 -46.67
C ASN A 151 -22.12 -34.15 -47.62
N LEU A 152 -21.27 -33.15 -47.33
CA LEU A 152 -20.15 -32.76 -48.17
C LEU A 152 -19.24 -33.95 -48.46
N ASN A 153 -19.00 -34.20 -49.74
CA ASN A 153 -18.06 -35.21 -50.21
C ASN A 153 -17.08 -34.50 -51.13
N ARG A 154 -15.79 -34.67 -50.87
CA ARG A 154 -14.76 -33.92 -51.58
C ARG A 154 -14.79 -34.16 -53.10
N GLY A 155 -15.07 -35.40 -53.53
CA GLY A 155 -15.09 -35.77 -54.94
C GLY A 155 -16.25 -35.14 -55.73
N ASN A 156 -17.38 -34.86 -55.08
CA ASN A 156 -18.60 -34.42 -55.76
C ASN A 156 -18.93 -32.94 -55.54
N HIS A 157 -18.69 -32.43 -54.33
CA HIS A 157 -19.24 -31.15 -53.89
C HIS A 157 -18.22 -30.01 -53.90
N GLU A 158 -16.90 -30.30 -53.85
CA GLU A 158 -15.86 -29.28 -54.02
C GLU A 158 -15.99 -28.63 -55.41
N GLY A 159 -15.83 -27.31 -55.51
CA GLY A 159 -16.07 -26.58 -56.76
C GLY A 159 -16.53 -25.13 -56.57
N VAL A 160 -16.83 -24.45 -57.68
CA VAL A 160 -17.26 -23.05 -57.71
C VAL A 160 -18.79 -22.95 -57.82
N TYR A 161 -19.40 -22.25 -56.88
CA TYR A 161 -20.82 -21.98 -56.80
C TYR A 161 -21.12 -20.52 -57.18
N SER A 162 -21.96 -20.34 -58.19
CA SER A 162 -22.30 -19.02 -58.74
C SER A 162 -23.75 -18.65 -58.46
N CYS A 163 -23.97 -17.49 -57.85
CA CYS A 163 -25.30 -16.90 -57.75
C CYS A 163 -25.55 -15.94 -58.92
N TRP A 164 -26.68 -16.12 -59.60
CA TRP A 164 -27.15 -15.26 -60.68
C TRP A 164 -28.50 -14.66 -60.30
N ALA A 165 -28.63 -13.33 -60.37
CA ALA A 165 -29.85 -12.62 -60.01
C ALA A 165 -30.23 -11.61 -61.08
N GLY A 166 -31.53 -11.42 -61.35
CA GLY A 166 -31.97 -10.41 -62.30
C GLY A 166 -33.47 -10.16 -62.35
N ASN A 167 -33.85 -8.98 -62.84
CA ASN A 167 -35.22 -8.59 -63.13
C ASN A 167 -35.31 -8.05 -64.58
N SER A 168 -36.40 -7.37 -64.93
CA SER A 168 -36.59 -6.78 -66.26
C SER A 168 -35.63 -5.62 -66.59
N VAL A 169 -34.90 -5.10 -65.62
CA VAL A 169 -33.95 -3.98 -65.77
C VAL A 169 -32.54 -4.47 -66.07
N ASN A 170 -31.99 -5.38 -65.25
CA ASN A 170 -30.63 -5.93 -65.43
C ASN A 170 -30.47 -7.34 -64.81
N LYS A 171 -29.33 -7.97 -65.11
CA LYS A 171 -28.88 -9.26 -64.53
C LYS A 171 -27.45 -9.12 -64.02
N ILE A 172 -27.16 -9.72 -62.87
CA ILE A 172 -25.85 -9.70 -62.19
C ILE A 172 -25.49 -11.10 -61.67
N SER A 173 -24.20 -11.39 -61.51
CA SER A 173 -23.71 -12.66 -60.95
C SER A 173 -22.49 -12.50 -60.06
N SER A 174 -22.25 -13.48 -59.18
CA SER A 174 -21.07 -13.55 -58.31
C SER A 174 -20.78 -14.99 -57.90
N ASP A 175 -19.50 -15.33 -57.77
CA ASP A 175 -19.01 -16.70 -57.54
C ASP A 175 -18.38 -16.87 -56.16
N ALA A 176 -18.37 -18.10 -55.65
CA ALA A 176 -17.67 -18.53 -54.44
C ALA A 176 -17.22 -19.99 -54.54
N ARG A 177 -16.08 -20.35 -53.97
CA ARG A 177 -15.54 -21.71 -53.96
C ARG A 177 -15.84 -22.45 -52.66
N LEU A 178 -16.25 -23.71 -52.77
CA LEU A 178 -16.31 -24.64 -51.65
C LEU A 178 -14.98 -25.41 -51.54
N PHE A 179 -14.35 -25.38 -50.38
CA PHE A 179 -13.21 -26.22 -50.01
C PHE A 179 -13.64 -27.25 -48.97
N ILE A 180 -13.33 -28.53 -49.18
CA ILE A 180 -13.73 -29.62 -48.26
C ILE A 180 -12.48 -30.22 -47.61
N ASN A 181 -12.36 -30.05 -46.30
CA ASN A 181 -11.24 -30.54 -45.48
C ASN A 181 -11.56 -31.92 -44.86
N PRO A 182 -10.54 -32.75 -44.55
CA PRO A 182 -10.74 -33.99 -43.80
C PRO A 182 -11.12 -33.72 -42.32
N PRO A 183 -11.87 -34.62 -41.66
CA PRO A 183 -12.31 -34.43 -40.28
C PRO A 183 -11.16 -34.62 -39.27
N GLU A 184 -11.18 -33.83 -38.19
CA GLU A 184 -10.16 -33.79 -37.13
C GLU A 184 -10.70 -34.40 -35.83
N ARG A 185 -9.97 -35.38 -35.26
CA ARG A 185 -10.36 -36.03 -34.00
C ARG A 185 -10.38 -35.04 -32.81
N PRO A 186 -11.19 -35.25 -31.78
CA PRO A 186 -11.28 -34.35 -30.64
C PRO A 186 -9.98 -34.32 -29.82
N PHE A 187 -9.60 -33.14 -29.34
CA PHE A 187 -8.50 -32.95 -28.39
C PHE A 187 -8.85 -31.89 -27.35
N PHE A 188 -8.28 -32.01 -26.15
CA PHE A 188 -8.61 -31.13 -25.02
C PHE A 188 -7.58 -30.02 -24.83
N LYS A 189 -8.05 -28.83 -24.43
CA LYS A 189 -7.21 -27.71 -23.96
C LYS A 189 -7.46 -27.45 -22.47
N ILE A 190 -7.29 -28.47 -21.64
CA ILE A 190 -7.61 -28.44 -20.20
C ILE A 190 -6.34 -28.20 -19.37
N THR A 191 -6.43 -27.30 -18.38
CA THR A 191 -5.36 -27.00 -17.40
C THR A 191 -5.64 -27.57 -15.99
N GLN A 192 -6.87 -28.01 -15.72
CA GLN A 192 -7.32 -28.57 -14.44
C GLN A 192 -7.33 -30.12 -14.49
N GLN A 193 -6.58 -30.80 -13.61
CA GLN A 193 -6.54 -32.28 -13.56
C GLN A 193 -6.93 -32.85 -12.19
N ASN A 194 -6.62 -32.13 -11.12
CA ASN A 194 -6.98 -32.49 -9.75
C ASN A 194 -7.75 -31.34 -9.13
N ILE A 195 -9.01 -31.56 -8.77
CA ILE A 195 -9.90 -30.55 -8.21
C ILE A 195 -10.24 -30.98 -6.79
N SER A 196 -9.98 -30.09 -5.83
CA SER A 196 -10.32 -30.31 -4.43
C SER A 196 -11.35 -29.28 -4.01
N VAL A 197 -12.51 -29.75 -3.54
CA VAL A 197 -13.65 -28.91 -3.15
C VAL A 197 -14.19 -29.39 -1.80
N PHE A 198 -14.71 -28.48 -0.98
CA PHE A 198 -15.39 -28.83 0.25
C PHE A 198 -16.85 -29.24 -0.01
N GLU A 199 -17.42 -30.08 0.87
CA GLU A 199 -18.83 -30.45 0.80
C GLU A 199 -19.75 -29.20 0.79
N ASN A 200 -20.90 -29.28 0.13
CA ASN A 200 -21.91 -28.23 -0.05
C ASN A 200 -21.49 -26.97 -0.82
N GLN A 201 -20.23 -26.84 -1.22
CA GLN A 201 -19.81 -25.76 -2.13
C GLN A 201 -20.20 -26.07 -3.59
N GLN A 202 -20.30 -25.01 -4.39
CA GLN A 202 -20.43 -25.11 -5.83
C GLN A 202 -19.04 -25.33 -6.44
N THR A 203 -18.91 -26.25 -7.40
CA THR A 203 -17.68 -26.41 -8.18
C THR A 203 -18.01 -26.77 -9.63
N THR A 204 -17.06 -26.53 -10.53
CA THR A 204 -17.20 -26.82 -11.95
C THR A 204 -15.95 -27.56 -12.42
N LEU A 205 -16.14 -28.70 -13.08
CA LEU A 205 -15.07 -29.41 -13.80
C LEU A 205 -15.05 -28.89 -15.24
N GLU A 206 -14.03 -28.11 -15.58
CA GLU A 206 -13.89 -27.51 -16.90
C GLU A 206 -13.40 -28.54 -17.92
N CYS A 207 -14.29 -29.01 -18.78
CA CYS A 207 -13.92 -29.85 -19.90
C CYS A 207 -14.19 -29.17 -21.24
N PHE A 208 -13.15 -28.57 -21.80
CA PHE A 208 -13.19 -27.93 -23.11
C PHE A 208 -12.45 -28.78 -24.15
N ALA A 209 -13.20 -29.26 -25.14
CA ALA A 209 -12.69 -30.05 -26.26
C ALA A 209 -12.90 -29.34 -27.59
N GLU A 210 -11.85 -29.32 -28.41
CA GLU A 210 -11.89 -28.87 -29.79
C GLU A 210 -11.80 -30.08 -30.73
N GLY A 211 -12.38 -29.97 -31.92
CA GLY A 211 -12.40 -31.02 -32.93
C GLY A 211 -13.29 -30.56 -34.07
N LYS A 212 -13.13 -31.17 -35.26
CA LYS A 212 -13.92 -30.82 -36.44
C LYS A 212 -14.52 -32.09 -37.06
N PRO A 213 -15.84 -32.27 -37.06
CA PRO A 213 -16.89 -31.39 -36.51
C PRO A 213 -16.82 -31.23 -34.98
N LYS A 214 -17.48 -30.19 -34.44
CA LYS A 214 -17.44 -29.87 -32.99
C LYS A 214 -17.83 -31.11 -32.17
N PRO A 215 -16.98 -31.57 -31.23
CA PRO A 215 -17.26 -32.79 -30.51
C PRO A 215 -18.37 -32.64 -29.49
N GLN A 216 -19.14 -33.70 -29.29
CA GLN A 216 -20.05 -33.84 -28.16
C GLN A 216 -19.26 -34.23 -26.92
N VAL A 217 -19.49 -33.52 -25.81
CA VAL A 217 -18.87 -33.82 -24.51
C VAL A 217 -19.82 -34.64 -23.65
N LEU A 218 -19.32 -35.76 -23.13
CA LEU A 218 -20.02 -36.69 -22.25
C LEU A 218 -19.20 -36.88 -20.97
N TRP A 219 -19.87 -36.88 -19.82
CA TRP A 219 -19.24 -37.11 -18.53
C TRP A 219 -19.57 -38.47 -17.96
N TYR A 220 -18.57 -39.13 -17.39
CA TYR A 220 -18.67 -40.43 -16.75
C TYR A 220 -18.06 -40.36 -15.35
N LYS A 221 -18.68 -41.05 -14.40
CA LYS A 221 -18.14 -41.34 -13.07
C LYS A 221 -18.24 -42.85 -12.85
N ASP A 222 -17.15 -43.50 -12.46
CA ASP A 222 -17.13 -44.94 -12.18
C ASP A 222 -17.65 -45.81 -13.35
N GLY A 223 -17.41 -45.37 -14.59
CA GLY A 223 -17.86 -46.04 -15.82
C GLY A 223 -19.34 -45.81 -16.19
N GLN A 224 -20.11 -45.10 -15.37
CA GLN A 224 -21.52 -44.75 -15.66
C GLN A 224 -21.64 -43.32 -16.17
N ARG A 225 -22.51 -43.11 -17.16
CA ARG A 225 -22.80 -41.79 -17.72
C ARG A 225 -23.57 -40.93 -16.73
N ILE A 226 -23.11 -39.70 -16.50
CA ILE A 226 -23.75 -38.77 -15.58
C ILE A 226 -24.99 -38.14 -16.23
N SER A 227 -26.12 -38.17 -15.52
CA SER A 227 -27.37 -37.48 -15.87
C SER A 227 -27.45 -36.10 -15.21
N THR A 228 -28.04 -35.12 -15.90
CA THR A 228 -28.27 -33.77 -15.34
C THR A 228 -29.48 -33.72 -14.41
N ASP A 229 -29.35 -33.05 -13.28
CA ASP A 229 -30.44 -32.66 -12.39
C ASP A 229 -30.24 -31.22 -11.86
N SER A 230 -31.03 -30.80 -10.86
CA SER A 230 -30.95 -29.45 -10.27
C SER A 230 -29.66 -29.19 -9.46
N ARG A 231 -28.94 -30.24 -9.08
CA ARG A 231 -27.73 -30.21 -8.27
C ARG A 231 -26.47 -30.43 -9.11
N VAL A 232 -26.51 -31.29 -10.12
CA VAL A 232 -25.39 -31.60 -11.02
C VAL A 232 -25.84 -31.46 -12.46
N TYR A 233 -25.27 -30.53 -13.20
CA TYR A 233 -25.64 -30.28 -14.59
C TYR A 233 -24.41 -29.93 -15.41
N PHE A 234 -24.50 -30.04 -16.74
CA PHE A 234 -23.48 -29.54 -17.64
C PHE A 234 -24.01 -28.43 -18.53
N ASP A 235 -23.16 -27.43 -18.78
CA ASP A 235 -23.53 -26.24 -19.56
C ASP A 235 -23.32 -26.44 -21.08
N SER A 236 -23.59 -25.38 -21.86
CA SER A 236 -23.42 -25.38 -23.32
C SER A 236 -21.96 -25.52 -23.80
N PHE A 237 -20.99 -25.38 -22.88
CA PHE A 237 -19.57 -25.55 -23.15
C PHE A 237 -19.07 -26.95 -22.76
N GLY A 238 -19.91 -27.77 -22.12
CA GLY A 238 -19.59 -29.13 -21.70
C GLY A 238 -19.00 -29.22 -20.29
N TYR A 239 -19.10 -28.15 -19.48
CA TYR A 239 -18.55 -28.12 -18.13
C TYR A 239 -19.50 -28.74 -17.12
N LEU A 240 -19.01 -29.66 -16.29
CA LEU A 240 -19.82 -30.32 -15.27
C LEU A 240 -19.84 -29.49 -13.98
N THR A 241 -20.98 -28.88 -13.67
CA THR A 241 -21.19 -28.05 -12.48
C THR A 241 -21.95 -28.82 -11.41
N PHE A 242 -21.41 -28.81 -10.19
CA PHE A 242 -22.09 -29.23 -8.97
C PHE A 242 -22.51 -27.97 -8.21
N ASN A 243 -23.81 -27.72 -8.04
CA ASN A 243 -24.32 -26.63 -7.21
C ASN A 243 -24.06 -26.88 -5.72
N GLN A 244 -24.12 -28.14 -5.29
CA GLN A 244 -23.80 -28.57 -3.94
C GLN A 244 -23.09 -29.94 -4.01
N VAL A 245 -21.79 -29.93 -3.77
CA VAL A 245 -20.96 -31.14 -3.77
C VAL A 245 -21.24 -31.99 -2.52
N ARG A 246 -21.34 -33.31 -2.66
CA ARG A 246 -21.46 -34.28 -1.57
C ARG A 246 -20.21 -35.13 -1.49
N VAL A 247 -19.92 -35.72 -0.32
CA VAL A 247 -18.78 -36.67 -0.19
C VAL A 247 -18.87 -37.82 -1.20
N THR A 248 -20.09 -38.26 -1.54
CA THR A 248 -20.33 -39.30 -2.56
C THR A 248 -19.97 -38.87 -3.99
N ASP A 249 -19.82 -37.56 -4.23
CA ASP A 249 -19.40 -37.04 -5.53
C ASP A 249 -17.87 -37.13 -5.69
N ALA A 250 -17.11 -37.47 -4.65
CA ALA A 250 -15.67 -37.75 -4.81
C ALA A 250 -15.45 -38.93 -5.76
N GLY A 251 -14.39 -38.85 -6.55
CA GLY A 251 -14.00 -39.93 -7.45
C GLY A 251 -13.30 -39.45 -8.71
N ASP A 252 -13.02 -40.40 -9.59
CA ASP A 252 -12.43 -40.14 -10.89
C ASP A 252 -13.54 -39.92 -11.92
N TYR A 253 -13.47 -38.76 -12.57
CA TYR A 253 -14.38 -38.37 -13.63
C TYR A 253 -13.67 -38.45 -14.96
N ILE A 254 -14.37 -38.95 -15.96
CA ILE A 254 -13.89 -38.98 -17.34
C ILE A 254 -14.78 -38.06 -18.15
N CYS A 255 -14.16 -37.06 -18.74
CA CYS A 255 -14.77 -36.31 -19.80
C CYS A 255 -14.38 -36.95 -21.14
N GLN A 256 -15.36 -37.38 -21.92
CA GLN A 256 -15.17 -37.93 -23.26
C GLN A 256 -15.72 -36.94 -24.28
N ALA A 257 -14.87 -36.57 -25.23
CA ALA A 257 -15.25 -35.76 -26.39
C ALA A 257 -15.26 -36.65 -27.63
N GLU A 258 -16.36 -36.66 -28.38
CA GLU A 258 -16.52 -37.51 -29.56
C GLU A 258 -17.07 -36.74 -30.77
N ASN A 259 -16.51 -37.03 -31.94
CA ASN A 259 -17.05 -36.64 -33.24
C ASN A 259 -16.84 -37.78 -34.26
N ILE A 260 -17.20 -37.56 -35.52
CA ILE A 260 -17.09 -38.58 -36.58
C ILE A 260 -15.65 -39.04 -36.87
N ALA A 261 -14.63 -38.24 -36.54
CA ALA A 261 -13.22 -38.62 -36.68
C ALA A 261 -12.68 -39.44 -35.50
N GLY A 262 -13.47 -39.61 -34.44
CA GLY A 262 -13.15 -40.47 -33.30
C GLY A 262 -13.43 -39.80 -31.96
N SER A 263 -12.90 -40.40 -30.89
CA SER A 263 -13.07 -39.90 -29.52
C SER A 263 -11.72 -39.63 -28.84
N SER A 264 -11.79 -38.79 -27.81
CA SER A 264 -10.70 -38.52 -26.88
C SER A 264 -11.27 -38.40 -25.47
N THR A 265 -10.49 -38.80 -24.46
CA THR A 265 -10.90 -38.74 -23.07
C THR A 265 -9.90 -37.97 -22.21
N HIS A 266 -10.38 -37.16 -21.27
CA HIS A 266 -9.58 -36.53 -20.22
C HIS A 266 -10.07 -36.97 -18.85
N LYS A 267 -9.13 -37.22 -17.94
CA LYS A 267 -9.43 -37.67 -16.58
C LYS A 267 -9.31 -36.51 -15.60
N PHE A 268 -10.27 -36.42 -14.70
CA PHE A 268 -10.27 -35.51 -13.57
C PHE A 268 -10.34 -36.34 -12.30
N LYS A 269 -9.63 -35.89 -11.26
CA LYS A 269 -9.84 -36.40 -9.91
C LYS A 269 -10.54 -35.35 -9.07
N LEU A 270 -11.79 -35.61 -8.68
CA LEU A 270 -12.50 -34.78 -7.72
C LEU A 270 -12.29 -35.34 -6.32
N SER A 271 -11.50 -34.62 -5.53
CA SER A 271 -11.35 -34.89 -4.10
C SER A 271 -12.36 -34.01 -3.37
N VAL A 272 -13.38 -34.63 -2.77
CA VAL A 272 -14.25 -33.92 -1.84
C VAL A 272 -13.61 -33.96 -0.48
N LYS A 273 -13.20 -32.79 0.00
CA LYS A 273 -12.76 -32.63 1.38
C LYS A 273 -14.01 -32.55 2.24
N ASP A 274 -14.09 -33.45 3.20
CA ASP A 274 -15.14 -33.45 4.20
C ASP A 274 -15.12 -32.13 4.99
N ILE A 275 -16.30 -31.56 5.28
CA ILE A 275 -16.41 -30.51 6.29
C ILE A 275 -16.48 -31.22 7.66
N TYR A 276 -15.37 -31.86 8.02
CA TYR A 276 -15.00 -31.99 9.42
C TYR A 276 -13.94 -30.93 9.77
N GLY A 277 -14.20 -29.69 9.37
CA GLY A 277 -13.90 -28.60 10.29
C GLY A 277 -14.92 -28.73 11.40
N THR A 278 -14.48 -29.14 12.60
CA THR A 278 -15.33 -29.19 13.80
C THR A 278 -16.21 -27.94 13.80
N ILE A 279 -17.54 -28.07 13.72
CA ILE A 279 -18.42 -26.88 13.81
C ILE A 279 -18.28 -26.36 15.24
N ILE A 280 -17.32 -25.45 15.43
CA ILE A 280 -17.11 -24.76 16.68
C ILE A 280 -18.33 -23.85 16.85
N SER A 281 -19.17 -24.15 17.85
CA SER A 281 -20.40 -23.40 18.06
C SER A 281 -20.11 -21.92 18.27
N ASN A 282 -21.05 -21.04 17.88
CA ASN A 282 -20.90 -19.60 18.11
C ASN A 282 -20.68 -19.26 19.60
N THR A 283 -21.16 -20.12 20.50
CA THR A 283 -20.88 -20.06 21.94
C THR A 283 -19.40 -20.26 22.22
N ILE A 284 -18.76 -21.30 21.66
CA ILE A 284 -17.32 -21.54 21.85
C ILE A 284 -16.49 -20.39 21.27
N LEU A 285 -16.90 -19.80 20.15
CA LEU A 285 -16.21 -18.63 19.57
C LEU A 285 -16.29 -17.42 20.49
N THR A 286 -17.49 -17.13 20.99
CA THR A 286 -17.71 -16.00 21.91
C THR A 286 -16.95 -16.22 23.21
N ASP A 287 -17.00 -17.43 23.77
CA ASP A 287 -16.27 -17.81 24.98
C ASP A 287 -14.75 -17.73 24.77
N ALA A 288 -14.24 -18.13 23.61
CA ALA A 288 -12.82 -18.01 23.28
C ALA A 288 -12.36 -16.56 23.18
N VAL A 289 -13.16 -15.68 22.54
CA VAL A 289 -12.83 -14.24 22.47
C VAL A 289 -12.91 -13.60 23.84
N GLU A 290 -13.91 -13.91 24.65
CA GLU A 290 -14.01 -13.37 26.01
C GLU A 290 -12.91 -13.91 26.93
N LYS A 291 -12.52 -15.18 26.78
CA LYS A 291 -11.36 -15.74 27.47
C LYS A 291 -10.06 -15.05 27.03
N ALA A 292 -9.86 -14.86 25.72
CA ALA A 292 -8.71 -14.13 25.17
C ALA A 292 -8.65 -12.69 25.70
N ARG A 293 -9.78 -11.97 25.69
CA ARG A 293 -9.90 -10.62 26.25
C ARG A 293 -9.51 -10.60 27.73
N LYS A 294 -10.03 -11.53 28.53
CA LYS A 294 -9.68 -11.64 29.95
C LYS A 294 -8.19 -11.94 30.15
N GLU A 295 -7.61 -12.85 29.37
CA GLU A 295 -6.18 -13.19 29.44
C GLU A 295 -5.29 -12.02 29.04
N VAL A 296 -5.54 -11.37 27.89
CA VAL A 296 -4.79 -10.19 27.42
C VAL A 296 -4.92 -9.05 28.42
N ASN A 297 -6.14 -8.70 28.86
CA ASN A 297 -6.35 -7.65 29.85
C ASN A 297 -5.65 -7.98 31.17
N LYS A 298 -5.69 -9.24 31.63
CA LYS A 298 -4.97 -9.67 32.84
C LYS A 298 -3.47 -9.48 32.69
N GLN A 299 -2.86 -9.97 31.60
CA GLN A 299 -1.40 -9.84 31.39
C GLN A 299 -0.98 -8.38 31.20
N PHE A 300 -1.79 -7.59 30.50
CA PHE A 300 -1.58 -6.16 30.34
C PHE A 300 -1.64 -5.43 31.69
N GLN A 301 -2.70 -5.65 32.48
CA GLN A 301 -2.83 -5.02 33.80
C GLN A 301 -1.73 -5.48 34.77
N GLN A 302 -1.29 -6.73 34.71
CA GLN A 302 -0.12 -7.19 35.46
C GLN A 302 1.15 -6.46 35.01
N SER A 303 1.34 -6.27 33.71
CA SER A 303 2.48 -5.52 33.16
C SER A 303 2.46 -4.07 33.64
N ILE A 304 1.33 -3.37 33.50
CA ILE A 304 1.14 -1.98 33.96
C ILE A 304 1.28 -1.86 35.48
N SER A 305 0.64 -2.72 36.26
CA SER A 305 0.72 -2.69 37.73
C SER A 305 2.15 -2.87 38.21
N ARG A 306 2.87 -3.83 37.61
CA ARG A 306 4.29 -4.07 37.87
C ARG A 306 5.12 -2.83 37.54
N LEU A 307 4.89 -2.21 36.39
CA LEU A 307 5.66 -1.07 35.92
C LEU A 307 5.32 0.22 36.67
N ASN A 308 4.12 0.33 37.23
CA ASN A 308 3.69 1.46 38.05
C ASN A 308 4.04 1.34 39.54
N ASP A 309 4.57 0.20 40.00
CA ASP A 309 4.94 0.05 41.40
C ASP A 309 6.14 0.95 41.74
N ARG A 310 5.86 2.08 42.41
CA ARG A 310 6.86 3.06 42.86
C ARG A 310 7.66 2.60 44.08
N ARG A 311 7.29 1.49 44.73
CA ARG A 311 8.01 0.98 45.92
C ARG A 311 9.29 0.25 45.57
N ARG A 312 9.53 0.00 44.27
CA ARG A 312 10.73 -0.69 43.78
C ARG A 312 11.45 0.13 42.72
N PRO A 313 12.79 0.09 42.70
CA PRO A 313 13.57 0.52 41.55
C PRO A 313 13.10 -0.17 40.27
N LYS A 314 12.92 0.61 39.19
CA LYS A 314 12.60 0.08 37.86
C LYS A 314 13.90 -0.27 37.15
N THR A 315 13.91 -1.42 36.49
CA THR A 315 15.02 -1.73 35.57
C THR A 315 14.90 -0.87 34.31
N HIS A 316 15.99 -0.61 33.61
CA HIS A 316 15.93 0.09 32.32
C HIS A 316 15.07 -0.66 31.28
N SER A 317 14.91 -1.99 31.37
CA SER A 317 13.95 -2.69 30.50
C SER A 317 12.52 -2.29 30.81
N GLU A 318 12.23 -2.13 32.09
CA GLU A 318 10.93 -1.69 32.57
C GLU A 318 10.71 -0.22 32.19
N LEU A 319 11.73 0.64 32.27
CA LEU A 319 11.70 2.02 31.76
C LEU A 319 11.51 2.07 30.23
N MET A 320 12.24 1.23 29.49
CA MET A 320 12.04 1.07 28.05
C MET A 320 10.64 0.56 27.75
N ALA A 321 10.12 -0.40 28.52
CA ALA A 321 8.77 -0.90 28.37
C ALA A 321 7.71 0.15 28.69
N LEU A 322 8.01 1.10 29.57
CA LEU A 322 7.16 2.25 29.83
C LEU A 322 7.02 3.16 28.59
N ILE A 323 8.10 3.31 27.80
CA ILE A 323 8.06 4.02 26.51
C ILE A 323 7.31 3.22 25.43
N ARG A 324 7.25 1.89 25.58
CA ARG A 324 6.55 0.99 24.66
C ARG A 324 5.04 1.08 24.79
N PHE A 325 4.49 1.68 25.86
CA PHE A 325 3.05 1.72 26.02
C PHE A 325 2.42 2.64 24.99
N PRO A 326 1.57 2.06 24.12
CA PRO A 326 0.89 2.83 23.11
C PRO A 326 -0.09 3.82 23.73
N LYS A 327 -0.29 4.96 23.05
CA LYS A 327 -1.36 5.93 23.32
C LYS A 327 -2.72 5.26 23.29
N GLU A 328 -3.77 5.82 23.88
CA GLU A 328 -5.10 5.19 23.94
C GLU A 328 -5.60 4.66 22.58
N SER A 329 -5.47 5.46 21.52
CA SER A 329 -5.85 5.07 20.16
C SER A 329 -5.00 3.91 19.61
N THR A 330 -3.70 3.92 19.88
CA THR A 330 -2.77 2.86 19.52
C THR A 330 -2.95 1.61 20.40
N LEU A 331 -3.36 1.79 21.65
CA LEU A 331 -3.61 0.75 22.64
C LEU A 331 -4.84 -0.05 22.28
N HIS A 332 -5.90 0.62 21.82
CA HIS A 332 -7.03 -0.08 21.21
C HIS A 332 -6.58 -0.95 20.03
N LEU A 333 -5.71 -0.45 19.15
CA LEU A 333 -5.26 -1.23 17.98
C LEU A 333 -4.41 -2.44 18.37
N ALA A 334 -3.44 -2.24 19.26
CA ALA A 334 -2.56 -3.31 19.76
C ALA A 334 -3.36 -4.37 20.54
N SER A 335 -4.29 -3.93 21.40
CA SER A 335 -5.13 -4.84 22.19
C SER A 335 -6.08 -5.66 21.34
N SER A 336 -6.75 -5.04 20.37
CA SER A 336 -7.65 -5.76 19.46
C SER A 336 -6.91 -6.85 18.68
N GLU A 337 -5.68 -6.59 18.24
CA GLU A 337 -4.86 -7.58 17.55
C GLU A 337 -4.44 -8.74 18.47
N GLU A 338 -3.87 -8.46 19.65
CA GLU A 338 -3.48 -9.51 20.61
C GLU A 338 -4.67 -10.37 21.04
N ILE A 339 -5.86 -9.76 21.25
CA ILE A 339 -7.08 -10.49 21.60
C ILE A 339 -7.49 -11.42 20.46
N TYR A 340 -7.40 -10.96 19.21
CA TYR A 340 -7.74 -11.79 18.05
C TYR A 340 -6.78 -12.98 17.91
N GLU A 341 -5.47 -12.75 17.92
CA GLU A 341 -4.47 -13.83 17.81
C GLU A 341 -4.66 -14.85 18.94
N ARG A 342 -4.88 -14.36 20.17
CA ARG A 342 -5.10 -15.23 21.33
C ARG A 342 -6.40 -16.02 21.23
N ALA A 343 -7.47 -15.42 20.71
CA ALA A 343 -8.73 -16.12 20.48
C ALA A 343 -8.55 -17.28 19.50
N LEU A 344 -7.81 -17.06 18.40
CA LEU A 344 -7.52 -18.11 17.42
C LEU A 344 -6.69 -19.24 18.04
N ASP A 345 -5.64 -18.94 18.79
CA ASP A 345 -4.84 -19.96 19.47
C ASP A 345 -5.69 -20.79 20.46
N ILE A 346 -6.58 -20.16 21.23
CA ILE A 346 -7.51 -20.88 22.14
C ILE A 346 -8.44 -21.80 21.33
N ILE A 347 -8.97 -21.31 20.22
CA ILE A 347 -9.87 -22.08 19.34
C ILE A 347 -9.13 -23.27 18.73
N PHE A 348 -7.91 -23.08 18.22
CA PHE A 348 -7.12 -24.15 17.64
C PHE A 348 -6.70 -25.21 18.66
N ARG A 349 -6.39 -24.81 19.90
CA ARG A 349 -6.18 -25.76 21.01
C ARG A 349 -7.46 -26.45 21.47
N TYR A 350 -8.64 -25.84 21.29
CA TYR A 350 -9.89 -26.53 21.56
C TYR A 350 -10.17 -27.62 20.52
N ALA A 351 -9.79 -27.37 19.26
CA ALA A 351 -9.87 -28.32 18.15
C ALA A 351 -8.82 -29.47 18.20
N ASN A 352 -8.32 -29.82 19.39
CA ASN A 352 -7.05 -30.50 19.74
C ASN A 352 -6.74 -31.91 19.19
N ASN A 353 -7.13 -32.24 17.95
CA ASN A 353 -6.66 -33.42 17.21
C ASN A 353 -6.12 -33.08 15.80
N ILE A 354 -5.80 -31.81 15.53
CA ILE A 354 -5.21 -31.38 14.25
C ILE A 354 -3.90 -30.63 14.52
N THR A 355 -2.78 -31.31 14.33
CA THR A 355 -1.47 -30.67 14.19
C THR A 355 -1.39 -30.02 12.82
N PHE A 356 -1.45 -28.69 12.76
CA PHE A 356 -1.27 -27.98 11.50
C PHE A 356 0.20 -28.05 11.07
N ASN A 357 0.46 -28.73 9.95
CA ASN A 357 1.75 -28.65 9.29
C ASN A 357 1.84 -27.34 8.49
N LEU A 358 2.22 -26.27 9.18
CA LEU A 358 2.33 -24.89 8.66
C LEU A 358 3.52 -24.69 7.69
N THR A 359 4.17 -25.76 7.22
CA THR A 359 5.25 -25.68 6.22
C THR A 359 4.75 -25.71 4.78
N ARG A 360 3.46 -25.97 4.54
CA ARG A 360 2.86 -25.92 3.19
C ARG A 360 2.53 -24.47 2.81
N LYS A 361 2.96 -24.06 1.60
CA LYS A 361 2.71 -22.73 1.02
C LYS A 361 1.22 -22.35 0.87
N ASN A 362 0.31 -23.32 0.96
CA ASN A 362 -1.13 -23.12 0.88
C ASN A 362 -1.77 -23.61 2.18
N PHE A 363 -2.05 -22.68 3.07
CA PHE A 363 -2.85 -22.91 4.27
C PHE A 363 -4.24 -22.33 4.04
N GLU A 364 -5.29 -23.04 4.44
CA GLU A 364 -6.66 -22.49 4.47
C GLU A 364 -7.21 -22.71 5.88
N THR A 365 -7.36 -21.64 6.67
CA THR A 365 -8.06 -21.72 7.98
C THR A 365 -9.51 -22.18 7.89
N GLN A 366 -10.05 -22.24 6.68
CA GLN A 366 -11.34 -22.85 6.37
C GLN A 366 -11.39 -24.34 6.79
N ASP A 367 -10.23 -24.96 7.01
CA ASP A 367 -10.11 -26.30 7.58
C ASP A 367 -10.62 -26.39 9.05
N VAL A 368 -10.74 -25.27 9.79
CA VAL A 368 -11.25 -25.24 11.18
C VAL A 368 -12.26 -24.11 11.48
N LEU A 369 -12.19 -22.96 10.80
CA LEU A 369 -13.09 -21.81 10.99
C LEU A 369 -13.60 -21.25 9.66
N THR A 370 -14.91 -21.07 9.53
CA THR A 370 -15.52 -20.42 8.35
C THR A 370 -15.25 -18.91 8.32
N HIS A 371 -15.36 -18.28 7.15
CA HIS A 371 -15.24 -16.82 7.00
C HIS A 371 -16.23 -16.03 7.89
N SER A 372 -17.43 -16.57 8.11
CA SER A 372 -18.43 -15.95 8.99
C SER A 372 -17.97 -15.96 10.45
N GLN A 373 -17.42 -17.08 10.90
CA GLN A 373 -16.89 -17.23 12.26
C GLN A 373 -15.64 -16.35 12.47
N LEU A 374 -14.75 -16.27 11.48
CA LEU A 374 -13.60 -15.36 11.53
C LEU A 374 -14.05 -13.90 11.62
N ARG A 375 -15.08 -13.49 10.85
CA ARG A 375 -15.68 -12.15 10.95
C ARG A 375 -16.26 -11.90 12.34
N GLN A 376 -16.97 -12.87 12.91
CA GLN A 376 -17.49 -12.76 14.26
C GLN A 376 -16.38 -12.58 15.31
N ILE A 377 -15.27 -13.33 15.21
CA ILE A 377 -14.11 -13.15 16.10
C ILE A 377 -13.50 -11.75 15.94
N SER A 378 -13.42 -11.24 14.71
CA SER A 378 -12.96 -9.87 14.41
C SER A 378 -13.85 -8.82 15.05
N ASP A 379 -15.17 -8.94 14.87
CA ASP A 379 -16.15 -8.00 15.40
C ASP A 379 -16.12 -7.98 16.93
N LEU A 380 -16.04 -9.16 17.56
CA LEU A 380 -15.94 -9.29 19.00
C LEU A 380 -14.61 -8.73 19.53
N SER A 381 -13.46 -9.05 18.92
CA SER A 381 -12.14 -8.55 19.35
C SER A 381 -11.92 -7.05 19.07
N GLY A 382 -12.67 -6.46 18.14
CA GLY A 382 -12.46 -5.11 17.63
C GLY A 382 -11.36 -5.01 16.57
N CYS A 383 -10.88 -6.14 16.04
CA CYS A 383 -9.73 -6.19 15.14
C CYS A 383 -10.11 -6.00 13.67
N PHE A 384 -10.54 -4.80 13.30
CA PHE A 384 -11.04 -4.51 11.95
C PHE A 384 -9.92 -4.19 10.95
N ARG A 385 -9.98 -4.82 9.77
CA ARG A 385 -9.10 -4.53 8.62
C ARG A 385 -9.33 -3.14 8.00
N TYR A 386 -10.55 -2.61 8.09
CA TYR A 386 -10.95 -1.34 7.47
C TYR A 386 -11.22 -0.28 8.52
N LYS A 387 -10.23 0.59 8.76
CA LYS A 387 -10.47 1.79 9.56
C LYS A 387 -11.43 2.73 8.80
N ARG A 388 -12.31 3.43 9.52
CA ARG A 388 -13.28 4.41 8.99
C ARG A 388 -12.67 5.28 7.87
N LYS A 389 -13.45 5.52 6.79
CA LYS A 389 -13.10 6.51 5.77
C LYS A 389 -12.87 7.85 6.45
N VAL A 390 -11.69 8.43 6.24
CA VAL A 390 -11.36 9.76 6.76
C VAL A 390 -11.98 10.77 5.81
N ASN A 391 -12.85 11.63 6.34
CA ASN A 391 -13.41 12.73 5.56
C ASN A 391 -12.54 13.99 5.72
N CYS A 392 -11.87 14.39 4.65
CA CYS A 392 -11.02 15.59 4.65
C CYS A 392 -11.81 16.90 4.47
N SER A 393 -13.08 16.85 4.05
CA SER A 393 -13.89 18.05 3.81
C SER A 393 -14.25 18.81 5.09
N GLN A 394 -14.15 18.15 6.26
CA GLN A 394 -14.49 18.72 7.57
C GLN A 394 -13.26 19.30 8.30
N ARG A 395 -12.08 19.33 7.67
CA ARG A 395 -10.83 19.78 8.29
C ARG A 395 -10.33 21.09 7.68
N CYS A 396 -9.72 21.95 8.50
CA CYS A 396 -8.99 23.12 8.02
C CYS A 396 -7.71 22.63 7.29
N LEU A 397 -7.72 22.63 5.95
CA LEU A 397 -6.65 22.04 5.12
C LEU A 397 -5.37 22.89 5.01
N ASN A 398 -5.37 24.07 5.65
CA ASN A 398 -4.25 25.03 5.66
C ASN A 398 -3.08 24.57 6.55
N TYR A 399 -3.33 23.70 7.51
CA TYR A 399 -2.33 23.14 8.42
C TYR A 399 -2.36 21.61 8.41
N ARG A 400 -1.24 21.01 8.82
CA ARG A 400 -1.14 19.56 9.00
C ARG A 400 -2.01 19.12 10.18
N SER A 401 -2.72 18.01 10.04
CA SER A 401 -3.27 17.34 11.23
C SER A 401 -2.13 16.78 12.10
N PHE A 402 -2.40 16.49 13.37
CA PHE A 402 -1.41 15.85 14.24
C PHE A 402 -1.15 14.40 13.85
N ASP A 403 -2.18 13.69 13.38
CA ASP A 403 -2.08 12.29 12.96
C ASP A 403 -1.60 12.11 11.51
N GLY A 404 -1.26 13.18 10.80
CA GLY A 404 -0.80 13.15 9.41
C GLY A 404 -1.88 12.80 8.38
N THR A 405 -3.13 12.55 8.78
CA THR A 405 -4.22 12.29 7.83
C THR A 405 -4.53 13.51 6.97
N CYS A 406 -5.11 13.26 5.79
CA CYS A 406 -5.43 14.29 4.80
C CYS A 406 -4.22 15.06 4.24
N ASN A 407 -2.99 14.56 4.41
CA ASN A 407 -1.86 15.02 3.60
C ASN A 407 -2.15 14.74 2.12
N ASN A 408 -2.36 13.47 1.77
CA ASN A 408 -2.86 13.08 0.46
C ASN A 408 -4.40 13.09 0.46
N LEU A 409 -5.01 13.87 -0.43
CA LEU A 409 -6.47 14.04 -0.45
C LEU A 409 -7.21 12.83 -1.05
N ASN A 410 -6.57 12.09 -1.96
CA ASN A 410 -7.13 10.89 -2.59
C ASN A 410 -6.97 9.67 -1.68
N ASN A 411 -5.88 9.62 -0.92
CA ASN A 411 -5.57 8.57 0.03
C ASN A 411 -5.26 9.15 1.42
N PRO A 412 -6.29 9.59 2.18
CA PRO A 412 -6.12 10.35 3.42
C PRO A 412 -5.30 9.71 4.54
N ARG A 413 -4.96 8.42 4.45
CA ARG A 413 -4.18 7.68 5.45
C ARG A 413 -2.72 7.47 5.05
N TRP A 414 -2.30 7.83 3.83
CA TRP A 414 -0.91 7.69 3.43
C TRP A 414 -0.03 8.62 4.26
N GLY A 415 0.94 8.02 4.97
CA GLY A 415 1.84 8.69 5.89
C GLY A 415 1.24 9.04 7.26
N ALA A 416 -0.02 8.65 7.52
CA ALA A 416 -0.67 8.92 8.80
C ALA A 416 -0.14 8.01 9.92
N ALA A 417 -0.22 8.50 11.14
CA ALA A 417 0.07 7.75 12.36
C ALA A 417 -0.82 6.51 12.51
N ASN A 418 -0.32 5.51 13.22
CA ASN A 418 -0.98 4.24 13.47
C ASN A 418 -1.37 3.50 12.18
N THR A 419 -0.54 3.57 11.15
CA THR A 419 -0.72 2.83 9.89
C THR A 419 0.37 1.78 9.72
N ALA A 420 0.13 0.80 8.84
CA ALA A 420 1.11 -0.24 8.54
C ALA A 420 2.37 0.38 7.93
N LEU A 421 3.53 -0.13 8.33
CA LEU A 421 4.76 0.11 7.60
C LEU A 421 4.62 -0.45 6.17
N LYS A 422 5.15 0.28 5.18
CA LYS A 422 5.21 -0.21 3.80
C LYS A 422 6.35 -1.22 3.68
N ARG A 423 6.33 -2.08 2.67
CA ARG A 423 7.45 -2.98 2.37
C ARG A 423 8.10 -2.65 1.04
N LEU A 424 9.43 -2.71 1.01
CA LEU A 424 10.19 -2.69 -0.25
C LEU A 424 10.22 -4.08 -0.89
N LEU A 425 10.27 -5.13 -0.07
CA LEU A 425 10.20 -6.52 -0.50
C LEU A 425 9.15 -7.29 0.32
N PRO A 426 8.50 -8.33 -0.23
CA PRO A 426 7.58 -9.18 0.53
C PRO A 426 8.23 -9.72 1.81
N ALA A 427 7.44 -9.91 2.87
CA ALA A 427 7.96 -10.40 4.14
C ALA A 427 8.46 -11.85 4.01
N GLU A 428 9.47 -12.20 4.80
CA GLU A 428 10.00 -13.56 4.95
C GLU A 428 9.86 -14.02 6.40
N TYR A 429 8.78 -14.75 6.65
CA TYR A 429 8.53 -15.44 7.92
C TYR A 429 8.82 -16.94 7.78
N GLU A 430 9.19 -17.61 8.87
CA GLU A 430 9.55 -19.04 8.91
C GLU A 430 8.40 -19.93 8.42
N ASN A 431 7.16 -19.62 8.81
CA ASN A 431 5.95 -20.27 8.31
C ASN A 431 5.32 -19.56 7.10
N GLY A 432 6.04 -18.62 6.47
CA GLY A 432 5.55 -17.80 5.37
C GLY A 432 4.57 -16.69 5.76
N PHE A 433 4.20 -16.56 7.05
CA PHE A 433 3.05 -15.77 7.47
C PHE A 433 3.29 -14.83 8.65
N SER A 434 3.69 -15.35 9.82
CA SER A 434 3.78 -14.58 11.07
C SER A 434 4.91 -15.03 11.99
N THR A 435 5.39 -16.27 11.89
CA THR A 435 6.44 -16.82 12.75
C THR A 435 7.79 -16.22 12.36
N PRO A 436 8.48 -15.49 13.26
CA PRO A 436 9.79 -14.90 12.97
C PRO A 436 10.82 -15.91 12.48
N LYS A 437 11.78 -15.46 11.67
CA LYS A 437 12.91 -16.32 11.30
C LYS A 437 13.75 -16.68 12.53
N GLY A 438 14.14 -17.94 12.64
CA GLY A 438 14.89 -18.46 13.80
C GLY A 438 14.00 -18.71 15.03
N TRP A 439 12.69 -18.81 14.85
CA TRP A 439 11.77 -19.21 15.92
C TRP A 439 11.97 -20.68 16.28
N ASN A 440 12.00 -21.57 15.27
CA ASN A 440 12.47 -22.94 15.45
C ASN A 440 14.00 -22.97 15.29
N LYS A 441 14.70 -23.20 16.40
CA LYS A 441 16.17 -23.20 16.44
C LYS A 441 16.81 -24.25 15.51
N SER A 442 16.08 -25.31 15.15
CA SER A 442 16.57 -26.37 14.27
C SER A 442 16.18 -26.18 12.80
N HIS A 443 15.47 -25.10 12.46
CA HIS A 443 15.06 -24.83 11.07
C HIS A 443 16.27 -24.42 10.22
N LEU A 444 16.38 -25.01 9.02
CA LEU A 444 17.45 -24.74 8.07
C LEU A 444 17.00 -23.75 7.00
N TYR A 445 17.67 -22.61 6.94
CA TYR A 445 17.54 -21.59 5.90
C TYR A 445 18.66 -21.82 4.89
N HIS A 446 18.31 -22.17 3.66
CA HIS A 446 19.29 -22.49 2.61
C HIS A 446 20.34 -23.53 3.04
N GLY A 447 19.94 -24.52 3.85
CA GLY A 447 20.81 -25.59 4.33
C GLY A 447 21.54 -25.30 5.66
N TYR A 448 21.37 -24.12 6.24
CA TYR A 448 22.06 -23.71 7.48
C TYR A 448 21.09 -23.16 8.52
N MET A 449 21.36 -23.38 9.81
CA MET A 449 20.65 -22.68 10.88
C MET A 449 21.06 -21.21 10.89
N LEU A 450 20.12 -20.30 11.20
CA LEU A 450 20.49 -18.90 11.41
C LEU A 450 21.35 -18.76 12.68
N PRO A 451 22.38 -17.92 12.66
CA PRO A 451 23.20 -17.71 13.85
C PRO A 451 22.40 -17.03 14.95
N ASN A 452 22.76 -17.32 16.20
CA ASN A 452 22.29 -16.56 17.34
C ASN A 452 22.66 -15.08 17.16
N ALA A 453 21.69 -14.17 17.33
CA ALA A 453 21.90 -12.73 17.13
C ALA A 453 23.04 -12.16 18.00
N ARG A 454 23.22 -12.69 19.22
CA ARG A 454 24.33 -12.34 20.13
C ARG A 454 25.69 -12.86 19.64
N ASP A 455 25.73 -13.99 18.95
CA ASP A 455 26.98 -14.53 18.41
C ASP A 455 27.48 -13.71 17.21
N VAL A 456 26.56 -13.16 16.41
CA VAL A 456 26.91 -12.25 15.31
C VAL A 456 27.59 -10.99 15.83
N THR A 457 27.01 -10.36 16.85
CA THR A 457 27.54 -9.12 17.45
C THR A 457 28.88 -9.32 18.15
N THR A 458 29.06 -10.34 19.01
CA THR A 458 30.34 -10.60 19.69
C THR A 458 31.49 -10.85 18.73
N LYS A 459 31.24 -11.62 17.67
CA LYS A 459 32.28 -12.00 16.72
C LYS A 459 32.57 -10.91 15.69
N LEU A 460 31.62 -10.01 15.40
CA LEU A 460 31.67 -9.16 14.21
C LEU A 460 31.43 -7.67 14.45
N LEU A 461 30.57 -7.29 15.40
CA LEU A 461 30.06 -5.91 15.51
C LEU A 461 30.60 -5.15 16.72
N THR A 462 30.83 -5.82 17.86
CA THR A 462 31.35 -5.21 19.09
C THR A 462 32.80 -4.74 18.91
N THR A 463 33.12 -3.56 19.43
CA THR A 463 34.50 -3.07 19.61
C THR A 463 34.63 -2.24 20.89
N ASP A 464 35.80 -2.33 21.55
CA ASP A 464 36.25 -1.36 22.56
C ASP A 464 37.14 -0.26 21.96
N LYS A 465 37.68 -0.48 20.75
CA LYS A 465 38.47 0.50 20.03
C LYS A 465 37.55 1.52 19.37
N ILE A 466 37.87 2.80 19.59
CA ILE A 466 37.07 3.95 19.12
C ILE A 466 37.99 4.86 18.31
N THR A 467 37.66 5.03 17.04
CA THR A 467 38.28 6.03 16.17
C THR A 467 37.30 7.19 15.98
N ASP A 468 37.76 8.41 16.25
CA ASP A 468 36.97 9.63 16.06
C ASP A 468 36.87 10.02 14.59
N ASP A 469 35.68 10.45 14.16
CA ASP A 469 35.49 11.07 12.86
C ASP A 469 36.15 12.45 12.87
N GLN A 470 37.15 12.64 12.02
CA GLN A 470 37.95 13.88 11.98
C GLN A 470 37.18 15.06 11.39
N LYS A 471 36.07 14.83 10.69
CA LYS A 471 35.31 15.88 10.01
C LYS A 471 34.01 16.24 10.70
N PHE A 472 33.30 15.26 11.26
CA PHE A 472 31.93 15.46 11.72
C PHE A 472 31.80 15.36 13.24
N SER A 473 31.01 16.28 13.79
CA SER A 473 30.69 16.34 15.21
C SER A 473 29.65 15.28 15.58
N LEU A 474 29.53 15.01 16.88
CA LEU A 474 28.54 14.08 17.44
C LEU A 474 27.10 14.57 17.20
N MET A 475 26.89 15.86 16.92
CA MET A 475 25.60 16.42 16.51
C MET A 475 25.08 15.79 15.21
N LEU A 476 25.94 15.34 14.30
CA LEU A 476 25.53 14.63 13.09
C LEU A 476 24.76 13.35 13.44
N MET A 477 25.26 12.60 14.42
CA MET A 477 24.59 11.40 14.94
C MET A 477 23.30 11.78 15.66
N GLN A 478 23.35 12.79 16.55
CA GLN A 478 22.22 13.17 17.38
C GLN A 478 21.02 13.67 16.57
N TRP A 479 21.26 14.44 15.48
CA TRP A 479 20.21 14.84 14.56
C TRP A 479 19.56 13.65 13.87
N GLY A 480 20.35 12.64 13.49
CA GLY A 480 19.85 11.40 12.91
C GLY A 480 18.87 10.68 13.85
N GLN A 481 19.20 10.56 15.15
CA GLN A 481 18.28 9.98 16.14
C GLN A 481 17.03 10.84 16.35
N PHE A 482 17.20 12.16 16.48
CA PHE A 482 16.08 13.08 16.68
C PHE A 482 15.09 13.04 15.49
N LEU A 483 15.62 12.92 14.27
CA LEU A 483 14.85 12.75 13.03
C LEU A 483 14.20 11.37 12.93
N ASP A 484 14.88 10.28 13.27
CA ASP A 484 14.27 8.93 13.33
C ASP A 484 13.02 8.95 14.21
N HIS A 485 13.08 9.69 15.32
CA HIS A 485 12.00 9.83 16.27
C HIS A 485 10.84 10.73 15.80
N ASP A 486 11.00 11.44 14.68
CA ASP A 486 9.91 12.12 13.97
C ASP A 486 9.24 11.20 12.94
N LEU A 487 9.96 10.19 12.46
CA LEU A 487 9.54 9.36 11.33
C LEU A 487 8.93 8.03 11.76
N GLY A 488 9.52 7.35 12.75
CA GLY A 488 9.22 5.96 13.04
C GLY A 488 9.20 5.61 14.51
N HIS A 489 8.13 4.93 14.95
CA HIS A 489 8.08 4.22 16.22
C HIS A 489 7.20 2.97 16.08
N THR A 490 7.79 1.79 16.15
CA THR A 490 7.03 0.55 16.05
C THR A 490 6.27 0.23 17.34
N VAL A 491 4.98 -0.11 17.22
CA VAL A 491 4.19 -0.64 18.34
C VAL A 491 4.76 -1.98 18.82
N MET A 492 4.99 -2.08 20.12
CA MET A 492 5.39 -3.32 20.77
C MET A 492 4.19 -4.03 21.37
N ALA A 493 4.25 -5.36 21.51
CA ALA A 493 3.22 -6.09 22.24
C ALA A 493 3.05 -5.50 23.64
N MET A 494 1.80 -5.32 24.05
CA MET A 494 1.42 -4.68 25.31
C MET A 494 1.74 -5.56 26.51
N SER A 495 1.65 -6.89 26.32
CA SER A 495 1.92 -7.87 27.35
C SER A 495 3.42 -8.17 27.42
N LEU A 496 4.03 -8.04 28.61
CA LEU A 496 5.43 -8.47 28.87
C LEU A 496 5.51 -9.91 29.39
N ASN A 497 4.37 -10.57 29.52
CA ASN A 497 4.22 -11.90 30.08
C ASN A 497 3.66 -12.85 29.03
N ARG A 498 4.10 -14.10 29.08
CA ARG A 498 3.56 -15.18 28.26
C ARG A 498 2.08 -15.39 28.56
N PHE A 499 1.29 -15.61 27.51
CA PHE A 499 -0.13 -15.85 27.66
C PHE A 499 -0.46 -17.20 28.32
N SER A 500 0.38 -18.24 28.15
CA SER A 500 0.07 -19.57 28.67
C SER A 500 0.14 -19.70 30.19
N ASN A 501 1.16 -19.07 30.81
CA ASN A 501 1.51 -19.30 32.21
C ASN A 501 1.83 -18.00 32.98
N GLY A 502 1.80 -16.83 32.33
CA GLY A 502 2.08 -15.54 32.96
C GLY A 502 3.56 -15.30 33.31
N ILE A 503 4.47 -16.19 32.91
CA ILE A 503 5.91 -15.99 33.10
C ILE A 503 6.36 -14.79 32.26
N ALA A 504 7.06 -13.85 32.87
CA ALA A 504 7.59 -12.67 32.18
C ALA A 504 8.61 -13.07 31.09
N CYS A 505 8.64 -12.36 29.97
CA CYS A 505 9.56 -12.63 28.88
C CYS A 505 11.04 -12.55 29.30
N ARG A 506 11.35 -11.71 30.29
CA ARG A 506 12.69 -11.61 30.87
C ARG A 506 13.11 -12.84 31.69
N ASP A 507 12.13 -13.61 32.17
CA ASP A 507 12.31 -14.78 33.03
C ASP A 507 12.10 -16.08 32.20
N SER A 508 12.16 -15.97 30.86
CA SER A 508 11.89 -17.03 29.88
C SER A 508 12.89 -17.01 28.73
N CYS A 509 13.45 -18.19 28.40
CA CYS A 509 14.24 -18.38 27.18
C CYS A 509 13.55 -19.26 26.13
N THR A 510 12.24 -19.46 26.30
CA THR A 510 11.40 -20.17 25.34
C THR A 510 10.72 -19.17 24.41
N ASN A 511 10.73 -19.48 23.11
CA ASN A 511 9.98 -18.75 22.11
C ASN A 511 8.49 -19.06 22.26
N GLU A 512 7.71 -18.07 22.72
CA GLU A 512 6.28 -18.20 22.97
C GLU A 512 5.66 -16.80 23.04
N GLN A 513 4.53 -16.59 22.36
CA GLN A 513 3.92 -15.27 22.26
C GLN A 513 3.66 -14.61 23.64
N PRO A 514 4.04 -13.32 23.82
CA PRO A 514 4.69 -12.41 22.86
C PRO A 514 6.24 -12.39 22.93
N CYS A 515 6.85 -13.33 23.65
CA CYS A 515 8.29 -13.43 23.91
C CYS A 515 9.05 -14.09 22.75
N PHE A 516 10.15 -13.45 22.32
CA PHE A 516 11.10 -14.00 21.34
C PHE A 516 12.55 -13.75 21.78
N PRO A 517 12.96 -14.30 22.95
CA PRO A 517 14.20 -13.96 23.64
C PRO A 517 15.46 -14.27 22.82
N ILE A 518 16.54 -13.54 23.09
CA ILE A 518 17.86 -13.79 22.48
C ILE A 518 18.70 -14.59 23.47
N GLU A 519 19.01 -15.83 23.12
CA GLU A 519 19.79 -16.73 23.97
C GLU A 519 21.21 -16.21 24.22
N VAL A 520 21.68 -16.31 25.47
CA VAL A 520 23.07 -16.02 25.84
C VAL A 520 23.84 -17.33 25.85
N LEU A 521 24.84 -17.44 24.97
CA LEU A 521 25.59 -18.69 24.78
C LEU A 521 26.47 -19.02 25.99
N PRO A 522 26.84 -20.30 26.20
CA PRO A 522 27.61 -20.72 27.37
C PRO A 522 28.93 -20.00 27.61
N ASN A 523 29.61 -19.57 26.54
CA ASN A 523 30.92 -18.91 26.59
C ASN A 523 30.80 -17.36 26.64
N ASP A 524 29.59 -16.81 26.71
CA ASP A 524 29.39 -15.36 26.78
C ASP A 524 29.72 -14.83 28.20
N THR A 525 30.47 -13.74 28.25
CA THR A 525 30.97 -13.12 29.50
C THR A 525 29.87 -12.57 30.40
N ARG A 526 28.65 -12.37 29.88
CA ARG A 526 27.48 -11.96 30.69
C ARG A 526 26.90 -13.08 31.55
N ARG A 527 27.30 -14.34 31.34
CA ARG A 527 26.68 -15.46 32.06
C ARG A 527 27.16 -15.51 33.50
N THR A 528 26.31 -15.13 34.45
CA THR A 528 26.66 -15.01 35.88
C THR A 528 26.45 -16.31 36.69
N HIS A 529 26.76 -17.49 36.13
CA HIS A 529 26.59 -18.84 36.73
C HIS A 529 25.16 -19.41 36.82
N VAL A 530 24.10 -18.71 36.40
CA VAL A 530 22.74 -19.27 36.34
C VAL A 530 22.51 -19.95 34.97
N PRO A 531 22.22 -21.27 34.91
CA PRO A 531 21.88 -21.95 33.66
C PRO A 531 20.59 -21.38 33.03
N GLY A 532 20.48 -21.37 31.70
CA GLY A 532 19.25 -20.99 31.00
C GLY A 532 18.94 -19.48 30.98
N GLN A 533 19.96 -18.64 30.85
CA GLN A 533 19.84 -17.18 30.81
C GLN A 533 19.72 -16.66 29.36
N CYS A 534 18.91 -15.62 29.13
CA CYS A 534 18.71 -14.98 27.83
C CYS A 534 18.39 -13.48 27.99
N MET A 535 18.59 -12.73 26.91
CA MET A 535 18.18 -11.34 26.80
C MET A 535 16.68 -11.27 26.44
N GLU A 536 15.94 -10.54 27.27
CA GLU A 536 14.52 -10.25 27.04
C GLU A 536 14.28 -9.60 25.68
N PHE A 537 13.35 -10.16 24.90
CA PHE A 537 12.87 -9.55 23.68
C PHE A 537 11.37 -9.86 23.53
N VAL A 538 10.61 -8.81 23.23
CA VAL A 538 9.17 -8.86 23.00
C VAL A 538 8.91 -8.49 21.54
N ARG A 539 8.00 -9.21 20.90
CA ARG A 539 7.62 -8.97 19.50
C ARG A 539 6.88 -7.64 19.33
N SER A 540 6.94 -7.11 18.12
CA SER A 540 6.14 -5.94 17.73
C SER A 540 4.69 -6.35 17.45
N SER A 541 3.74 -5.53 17.87
CA SER A 541 2.31 -5.75 17.57
C SER A 541 2.07 -5.67 16.07
N ALA A 542 1.06 -6.40 15.60
CA ALA A 542 0.70 -6.37 14.19
C ALA A 542 -0.49 -5.47 13.89
N VAL A 543 -0.64 -5.18 12.62
CA VAL A 543 -1.80 -4.53 12.03
C VAL A 543 -2.94 -5.56 11.95
N CYS A 544 -4.13 -5.20 12.44
CA CYS A 544 -5.34 -5.98 12.21
C CYS A 544 -5.59 -6.25 10.72
N GLY A 545 -5.88 -7.50 10.37
CA GLY A 545 -5.98 -7.98 8.99
C GLY A 545 -4.66 -8.47 8.38
N SER A 546 -3.60 -8.62 9.17
CA SER A 546 -2.27 -9.12 8.78
C SER A 546 -1.81 -10.25 9.71
N GLY A 547 -0.92 -11.13 9.26
CA GLY A 547 -0.51 -12.30 10.05
C GLY A 547 -1.74 -13.12 10.46
N GLU A 548 -1.77 -13.67 11.67
CA GLU A 548 -2.89 -14.51 12.15
C GLU A 548 -4.26 -13.83 12.02
N THR A 549 -4.30 -12.49 12.00
CA THR A 549 -5.53 -11.72 11.82
C THR A 549 -6.02 -11.58 10.37
N SER A 550 -5.27 -12.04 9.37
CA SER A 550 -5.59 -11.86 7.94
C SER A 550 -6.59 -12.86 7.35
N LEU A 551 -7.01 -13.85 8.14
CA LEU A 551 -7.85 -14.97 7.71
C LEU A 551 -9.27 -14.55 7.27
N LEU A 552 -9.60 -13.27 7.42
CA LEU A 552 -10.86 -12.64 7.00
C LEU A 552 -11.01 -12.43 5.49
N GLY A 553 -9.94 -12.55 4.70
CA GLY A 553 -9.96 -12.25 3.26
C GLY A 553 -9.69 -13.46 2.36
N ASN A 554 -10.04 -13.33 1.09
CA ASN A 554 -9.74 -14.32 0.03
C ASN A 554 -8.23 -14.50 -0.25
N LYS A 555 -7.37 -13.78 0.50
CA LYS A 555 -5.92 -13.81 0.39
C LYS A 555 -5.31 -13.66 1.77
N ILE A 556 -4.38 -14.56 2.08
CA ILE A 556 -3.53 -14.54 3.27
C ILE A 556 -2.56 -13.36 3.17
N HIS A 557 -2.56 -12.48 4.18
CA HIS A 557 -1.63 -11.35 4.27
C HIS A 557 -0.61 -11.62 5.37
N GLN A 558 0.68 -11.49 5.04
CA GLN A 558 1.77 -11.66 6.00
C GLN A 558 1.68 -10.64 7.13
N ARG A 559 2.26 -10.92 8.31
CA ARG A 559 2.23 -10.04 9.48
C ARG A 559 2.90 -8.69 9.14
N GLU A 560 2.16 -7.61 9.36
CA GLU A 560 2.63 -6.24 9.15
C GLU A 560 2.68 -5.50 10.48
N GLN A 561 3.71 -4.67 10.67
CA GLN A 561 3.88 -3.88 11.90
C GLN A 561 3.37 -2.45 11.70
N LEU A 562 2.98 -1.82 12.81
CA LEU A 562 2.43 -0.46 12.84
C LEU A 562 3.54 0.57 13.09
N ASN A 563 3.48 1.69 12.37
CA ASN A 563 4.13 2.93 12.79
C ASN A 563 3.16 3.75 13.65
N GLN A 564 3.56 4.10 14.87
CA GLN A 564 2.77 4.96 15.77
C GLN A 564 2.85 6.44 15.41
N LEU A 565 3.86 6.85 14.65
CA LEU A 565 4.11 8.24 14.28
C LEU A 565 3.63 8.55 12.88
N THR A 566 3.51 9.84 12.58
CA THR A 566 3.39 10.31 11.19
C THR A 566 4.67 9.95 10.43
N ALA A 567 4.57 9.77 9.12
CA ALA A 567 5.73 9.48 8.28
C ALA A 567 6.49 10.74 7.84
N PHE A 568 5.90 11.91 8.03
CA PHE A 568 6.42 13.18 7.52
C PHE A 568 7.49 13.73 8.46
N ILE A 569 8.37 14.57 7.91
CA ILE A 569 9.19 15.46 8.75
C ILE A 569 8.32 16.65 9.11
N ASP A 570 7.49 16.49 10.13
CA ASP A 570 6.52 17.49 10.56
C ASP A 570 6.69 17.90 12.03
N ALA A 571 7.81 17.52 12.64
CA ALA A 571 8.13 17.77 14.03
C ALA A 571 7.12 17.13 15.00
N SER A 572 6.53 15.99 14.63
CA SER A 572 5.73 15.14 15.52
C SER A 572 6.50 14.69 16.77
N ASN A 573 7.83 14.61 16.71
CA ASN A 573 8.67 14.41 17.89
C ASN A 573 8.60 15.56 18.91
N VAL A 574 8.18 16.76 18.49
CA VAL A 574 7.88 17.94 19.34
C VAL A 574 6.39 18.02 19.63
N TYR A 575 5.55 17.86 18.60
CA TYR A 575 4.12 18.17 18.63
C TYR A 575 3.19 16.98 18.92
N GLY A 576 3.73 15.77 18.91
CA GLY A 576 2.98 14.53 18.98
C GLY A 576 2.33 14.12 17.65
N SER A 577 1.68 12.96 17.65
CA SER A 577 1.14 12.30 16.45
C SER A 577 -0.37 12.01 16.56
N SER A 578 -1.05 12.72 17.47
CA SER A 578 -2.49 12.67 17.67
C SER A 578 -2.99 14.00 18.22
N ASP A 579 -4.28 14.28 18.04
CA ASP A 579 -4.87 15.53 18.53
C ASP A 579 -4.75 15.65 20.07
N GLN A 580 -4.78 14.52 20.79
CA GLN A 580 -4.58 14.47 22.23
C GLN A 580 -3.16 14.89 22.63
N ASP A 581 -2.13 14.42 21.91
CA ASP A 581 -0.76 14.84 22.21
C ASP A 581 -0.58 16.34 21.98
N GLY A 582 -1.07 16.82 20.84
CA GLY A 582 -1.03 18.23 20.48
C GLY A 582 -1.72 19.10 21.51
N PHE A 583 -2.77 18.58 22.14
CA PHE A 583 -3.47 19.23 23.24
C PHE A 583 -2.68 19.19 24.56
N ASP A 584 -2.08 18.06 24.91
CA ASP A 584 -1.42 17.83 26.19
C ASP A 584 -0.11 18.62 26.34
N ILE A 585 0.59 18.89 25.24
CA ILE A 585 1.85 19.65 25.26
C ILE A 585 1.65 21.17 25.33
N ARG A 586 0.43 21.69 25.14
CA ARG A 586 0.17 23.14 25.01
C ARG A 586 -0.03 23.83 26.35
N GLU A 587 0.49 25.05 26.50
CA GLU A 587 0.18 25.90 27.66
C GLU A 587 -1.23 26.46 27.51
N ARG A 588 -2.17 25.91 28.27
CA ARG A 588 -3.61 26.19 28.13
C ARG A 588 -4.17 27.11 29.21
N THR A 589 -3.44 27.36 30.29
CA THR A 589 -3.90 28.21 31.40
C THR A 589 -3.95 29.65 30.97
N VAL A 590 -2.86 30.13 30.35
CA VAL A 590 -2.77 31.48 29.77
C VAL A 590 -3.14 31.46 28.28
N ASN A 591 -3.04 30.28 27.64
CA ASN A 591 -3.37 30.03 26.24
C ASN A 591 -2.76 31.07 25.30
N THR A 592 -1.43 31.19 25.29
CA THR A 592 -0.69 32.16 24.46
C THR A 592 -0.30 31.64 23.08
N GLY A 593 -0.65 30.38 22.78
CA GLY A 593 -0.14 29.63 21.63
C GLY A 593 1.19 28.92 21.90
N LYS A 594 1.75 29.04 23.12
CA LYS A 594 3.00 28.38 23.54
C LYS A 594 2.81 26.91 23.93
N LEU A 595 3.93 26.19 23.95
CA LEU A 595 4.08 24.88 24.57
C LEU A 595 4.38 25.00 26.07
N LYS A 596 3.94 24.00 26.86
CA LYS A 596 4.22 23.89 28.29
C LYS A 596 5.72 23.81 28.53
N VAL A 597 6.18 24.54 29.54
CA VAL A 597 7.55 24.45 30.06
C VAL A 597 7.53 24.54 31.59
N HIS A 598 8.51 23.92 32.23
CA HIS A 598 8.75 24.04 33.66
C HIS A 598 9.96 24.95 33.92
N SER A 599 9.69 26.23 34.21
CA SER A 599 10.73 27.23 34.51
C SER A 599 11.12 27.25 35.99
N THR A 600 12.40 27.48 36.25
CA THR A 600 12.94 27.71 37.61
C THR A 600 13.75 29.02 37.60
N PRO A 601 14.04 29.63 38.77
CA PRO A 601 14.90 30.82 38.81
C PRO A 601 16.27 30.62 38.16
N LYS A 602 16.83 29.40 38.22
CA LYS A 602 18.10 29.04 37.59
C LYS A 602 17.98 28.83 36.07
N TYR A 603 16.81 28.39 35.60
CA TYR A 603 16.56 28.07 34.19
C TYR A 603 15.27 28.78 33.74
N PRO A 604 15.35 30.10 33.44
CA PRO A 604 14.17 30.92 33.17
C PRO A 604 13.48 30.56 31.84
N LYS A 605 14.21 30.05 30.85
CA LYS A 605 13.64 29.51 29.60
C LYS A 605 12.92 28.17 29.81
N GLY A 606 13.10 27.55 30.98
CA GLY A 606 12.41 26.36 31.43
C GLY A 606 12.82 25.06 30.76
N PHE A 607 12.43 23.96 31.37
CA PHE A 607 12.57 22.62 30.84
C PHE A 607 11.27 22.17 30.18
N LEU A 608 11.31 21.01 29.53
CA LEU A 608 10.10 20.25 29.28
C LEU A 608 9.32 20.05 30.60
N PRO A 609 7.98 19.95 30.55
CA PRO A 609 7.19 19.62 31.74
C PRO A 609 7.46 18.18 32.19
N PHE A 610 7.25 17.88 33.47
CA PHE A 610 7.30 16.50 33.97
C PHE A 610 6.12 15.70 33.42
N ASN A 611 6.37 14.43 33.13
CA ASN A 611 5.34 13.48 32.72
C ASN A 611 4.60 12.96 33.95
N LEU A 612 3.35 13.39 34.14
CA LEU A 612 2.50 13.00 35.26
C LEU A 612 1.44 11.95 34.89
N ASP A 613 1.12 11.87 33.59
CA ASP A 613 -0.07 11.16 33.09
C ASP A 613 0.23 9.76 32.57
N THR A 614 1.48 9.50 32.16
CA THR A 614 1.89 8.17 31.71
C THR A 614 2.54 7.38 32.84
N PRO A 615 2.56 6.05 32.76
CA PRO A 615 3.29 5.22 33.72
C PRO A 615 4.83 5.44 33.65
N MET A 616 5.32 6.28 32.72
CA MET A 616 6.75 6.59 32.59
C MET A 616 7.27 7.34 33.82
N ASP A 617 8.17 6.68 34.53
CA ASP A 617 8.80 7.21 35.72
C ASP A 617 10.29 6.91 35.69
N CYS A 618 11.11 7.95 35.57
CA CYS A 618 12.56 7.85 35.48
C CYS A 618 13.23 7.79 36.86
N GLN A 619 12.46 7.64 37.94
CA GLN A 619 13.00 7.40 39.27
C GLN A 619 13.63 6.01 39.35
N ARG A 620 14.96 5.99 39.54
CA ARG A 620 15.78 4.77 39.47
C ARG A 620 16.11 4.18 40.84
N ASP A 621 15.94 4.95 41.89
CA ASP A 621 16.16 4.56 43.28
C ASP A 621 15.37 5.50 44.20
N ASN A 622 15.39 5.21 45.51
CA ASN A 622 14.71 6.00 46.52
C ASN A 622 15.33 7.41 46.72
N THR A 623 16.44 7.72 46.06
CA THR A 623 17.14 9.01 46.17
C THR A 623 16.85 9.95 45.00
N THR A 624 16.40 9.39 43.87
CA THR A 624 16.08 10.13 42.65
C THR A 624 14.68 10.74 42.77
N THR A 625 14.60 12.07 42.83
CA THR A 625 13.32 12.80 42.95
C THR A 625 12.78 13.32 41.61
N VAL A 626 13.58 13.27 40.55
CA VAL A 626 13.26 13.82 39.22
C VAL A 626 12.59 12.74 38.36
N GLY A 627 11.35 12.99 37.95
CA GLY A 627 10.60 12.12 37.02
C GLY A 627 11.02 12.28 35.56
N CYS A 628 10.43 11.49 34.65
CA CYS A 628 10.67 11.68 33.22
C CYS A 628 10.07 13.01 32.74
N PHE A 629 10.67 13.61 31.72
CA PHE A 629 10.09 14.74 31.01
C PHE A 629 9.06 14.30 29.96
N MET A 630 8.08 15.15 29.69
CA MET A 630 7.07 14.94 28.66
C MET A 630 7.44 15.71 27.39
N ALA A 631 7.35 15.03 26.24
CA ALA A 631 7.57 15.57 24.90
C ALA A 631 6.58 14.95 23.91
N GLY A 632 6.56 15.40 22.66
CA GLY A 632 5.71 14.82 21.60
C GLY A 632 6.01 13.35 21.30
N ASP A 633 7.27 12.92 21.46
CA ASP A 633 7.69 11.52 21.42
C ASP A 633 8.14 11.01 22.80
N TYR A 634 7.67 9.81 23.17
CA TYR A 634 7.92 9.23 24.50
C TYR A 634 9.37 8.77 24.70
N ARG A 635 10.16 8.61 23.64
CA ARG A 635 11.57 8.22 23.76
C ARG A 635 12.47 9.40 24.12
N ALA A 636 11.95 10.61 24.30
CA ALA A 636 12.75 11.80 24.63
C ALA A 636 13.72 11.63 25.81
N ASN A 637 13.37 10.78 26.79
CA ASN A 637 14.22 10.51 27.96
C ASN A 637 15.19 9.33 27.78
N GLU A 638 15.26 8.74 26.60
CA GLU A 638 16.11 7.57 26.33
C GLU A 638 17.56 7.86 26.69
N GLN A 639 18.09 9.00 26.27
CA GLN A 639 19.41 9.51 26.64
C GLN A 639 19.44 11.05 26.65
N LEU A 640 20.44 11.64 27.32
CA LEU A 640 20.47 13.06 27.67
C LEU A 640 20.57 14.04 26.48
N GLY A 641 21.33 13.69 25.44
CA GLY A 641 21.43 14.43 24.18
C GLY A 641 20.10 14.50 23.42
N LEU A 642 19.33 13.43 23.43
CA LEU A 642 17.99 13.41 22.84
C LEU A 642 17.05 14.31 23.66
N LEU A 643 17.08 14.21 24.99
CA LEU A 643 16.31 15.07 25.88
C LEU A 643 16.62 16.57 25.67
N ALA A 644 17.91 16.90 25.52
CA ALA A 644 18.37 18.24 25.19
C ALA A 644 17.79 18.72 23.85
N MET A 645 17.79 17.88 22.81
CA MET A 645 17.19 18.20 21.51
C MET A 645 15.67 18.47 21.60
N HIS A 646 14.91 17.63 22.32
CA HIS A 646 13.48 17.89 22.52
C HIS A 646 13.22 19.23 23.24
N ASN A 647 13.98 19.53 24.30
CA ASN A 647 13.84 20.79 25.01
C ASN A 647 14.22 22.00 24.13
N LEU A 648 15.28 21.87 23.32
CA LEU A 648 15.71 22.90 22.38
C LEU A 648 14.58 23.32 21.45
N TRP A 649 13.91 22.36 20.83
CA TRP A 649 12.85 22.63 19.86
C TRP A 649 11.54 23.10 20.50
N VAL A 650 11.23 22.68 21.73
CA VAL A 650 10.12 23.25 22.51
C VAL A 650 10.40 24.71 22.89
N ARG A 651 11.62 25.03 23.32
CA ARG A 651 12.04 26.42 23.55
C ARG A 651 11.97 27.24 22.25
N HIS A 652 12.42 26.66 21.14
CA HIS A 652 12.39 27.35 19.84
C HIS A 652 10.95 27.67 19.40
N HIS A 653 9.98 26.79 19.65
CA HIS A 653 8.57 27.10 19.44
C HIS A 653 8.15 28.34 20.23
N ASN A 654 8.42 28.36 21.53
CA ASN A 654 8.01 29.48 22.39
C ASN A 654 8.70 30.79 21.98
N TYR A 655 9.98 30.72 21.59
CA TYR A 655 10.74 31.84 21.02
C TYR A 655 10.08 32.40 19.76
N MET A 656 9.66 31.54 18.84
CA MET A 656 9.02 31.93 17.59
C MET A 656 7.61 32.48 17.80
N VAL A 657 6.82 31.91 18.73
CA VAL A 657 5.52 32.45 19.14
C VAL A 657 5.65 33.90 19.62
N ASP A 658 6.62 34.18 20.50
CA ASP A 658 6.84 35.54 21.02
C ASP A 658 7.20 36.54 19.92
N ARG A 659 8.01 36.14 18.94
CA ARG A 659 8.38 37.01 17.83
C ARG A 659 7.24 37.21 16.83
N LEU A 660 6.50 36.15 16.49
CA LEU A 660 5.31 36.26 15.64
C LEU A 660 4.23 37.13 16.29
N LYS A 661 4.04 37.04 17.61
CA LYS A 661 3.09 37.91 18.33
C LYS A 661 3.49 39.38 18.29
N LYS A 662 4.80 39.70 18.28
CA LYS A 662 5.29 41.08 18.10
C LYS A 662 4.99 41.62 16.71
N VAL A 663 5.20 40.80 15.67
CA VAL A 663 4.92 41.18 14.27
C VAL A 663 3.42 41.24 13.99
N ASN A 664 2.65 40.33 14.60
CA ASN A 664 1.20 40.20 14.46
C ASN A 664 0.48 40.23 15.83
N PRO A 665 0.34 41.42 16.47
CA PRO A 665 -0.32 41.54 17.77
C PRO A 665 -1.77 41.06 17.79
N HIS A 666 -2.45 41.06 16.63
CA HIS A 666 -3.85 40.67 16.47
C HIS A 666 -4.06 39.15 16.36
N TRP A 667 -3.03 38.34 16.13
CA TRP A 667 -3.20 36.89 15.97
C TRP A 667 -3.70 36.23 17.26
N LEU A 668 -4.66 35.33 17.08
CA LEU A 668 -5.19 34.48 18.14
C LEU A 668 -4.16 33.40 18.54
N PRO A 669 -4.23 32.89 19.77
CA PRO A 669 -3.34 31.83 20.26
C PRO A 669 -3.25 30.59 19.37
N GLU A 670 -4.37 30.12 18.82
CA GLU A 670 -4.39 28.97 17.92
C GLU A 670 -3.64 29.26 16.62
N GLN A 671 -3.82 30.45 16.05
CA GLN A 671 -3.12 30.85 14.84
C GLN A 671 -1.61 30.95 15.07
N LEU A 672 -1.19 31.55 16.20
CA LEU A 672 0.23 31.61 16.59
C LEU A 672 0.83 30.20 16.72
N PHE A 673 0.12 29.28 17.39
CA PHE A 673 0.56 27.91 17.54
C PHE A 673 0.73 27.21 16.19
N GLN A 674 -0.28 27.26 15.31
CA GLN A 674 -0.25 26.54 14.03
C GLN A 674 0.76 27.13 13.04
N GLU A 675 0.87 28.46 12.94
CA GLU A 675 1.89 29.10 12.09
C GLU A 675 3.31 28.83 12.61
N THR A 676 3.51 28.86 13.94
CA THR A 676 4.81 28.50 14.52
C THR A 676 5.15 27.04 14.26
N ARG A 677 4.19 26.12 14.46
CA ARG A 677 4.36 24.70 14.15
C ARG A 677 4.75 24.49 12.70
N LYS A 678 4.07 25.16 11.77
CA LYS A 678 4.35 25.12 10.33
C LYS A 678 5.77 25.61 10.00
N ILE A 679 6.22 26.73 10.59
CA ILE A 679 7.59 27.24 10.42
C ILE A 679 8.62 26.24 10.96
N ILE A 680 8.40 25.68 12.15
CA ILE A 680 9.33 24.72 12.75
C ILE A 680 9.45 23.44 11.92
N SER A 681 8.34 22.89 11.43
CA SER A 681 8.37 21.74 10.50
C SER A 681 9.22 22.09 9.26
N ALA A 682 9.07 23.30 8.70
CA ALA A 682 9.84 23.75 7.55
C ALA A 682 11.34 23.92 7.85
N GLN A 683 11.69 24.43 9.03
CA GLN A 683 13.07 24.53 9.49
C GLN A 683 13.71 23.14 9.64
N MET A 684 13.00 22.18 10.23
CA MET A 684 13.50 20.80 10.37
C MET A 684 13.66 20.11 9.01
N GLN A 685 12.73 20.34 8.07
CA GLN A 685 12.86 19.85 6.68
C GLN A 685 14.10 20.45 5.99
N PHE A 686 14.29 21.77 6.11
CA PHE A 686 15.44 22.47 5.52
C PHE A 686 16.76 21.98 6.13
N ILE A 687 16.89 21.94 7.46
CA ILE A 687 18.11 21.43 8.12
C ILE A 687 18.38 19.99 7.68
N THR A 688 17.35 19.15 7.63
CA THR A 688 17.52 17.74 7.22
C THR A 688 18.02 17.63 5.77
N PHE A 689 17.39 18.33 4.82
CA PHE A 689 17.69 18.12 3.39
C PHE A 689 18.87 18.93 2.86
N GLU A 690 19.12 20.11 3.43
CA GLU A 690 20.12 21.04 2.92
C GLU A 690 21.39 21.11 3.80
N GLN A 691 21.30 20.79 5.09
CA GLN A 691 22.44 20.86 6.02
C GLN A 691 22.93 19.46 6.47
N TRP A 692 22.03 18.50 6.66
CA TRP A 692 22.39 17.18 7.20
C TRP A 692 22.58 16.09 6.13
N LEU A 693 21.61 15.91 5.23
CA LEU A 693 21.66 14.88 4.18
C LEU A 693 22.91 14.96 3.29
N PRO A 694 23.43 16.13 2.89
CA PRO A 694 24.67 16.21 2.11
C PRO A 694 25.87 15.52 2.77
N TYR A 695 25.92 15.50 4.10
CA TYR A 695 26.98 14.85 4.88
C TYR A 695 26.76 13.36 5.10
N VAL A 696 25.50 12.94 5.11
CA VAL A 696 25.11 11.55 5.33
C VAL A 696 25.10 10.75 4.03
N PHE A 697 24.66 11.36 2.94
CA PHE A 697 24.55 10.76 1.60
C PHE A 697 25.79 10.97 0.73
N GLY A 698 26.57 12.00 1.02
CA GLY A 698 27.63 12.45 0.13
C GLY A 698 27.10 12.83 -1.27
N PRO A 699 28.00 13.09 -2.22
CA PRO A 699 27.63 13.48 -3.59
C PRO A 699 26.76 12.42 -4.31
N SER A 700 27.08 11.13 -4.11
CA SER A 700 26.38 10.02 -4.78
C SER A 700 24.94 9.89 -4.31
N GLY A 701 24.68 9.90 -3.00
CA GLY A 701 23.31 9.79 -2.49
C GLY A 701 22.48 11.05 -2.78
N MET A 702 23.08 12.24 -2.75
CA MET A 702 22.39 13.47 -3.16
C MET A 702 22.01 13.47 -4.65
N LYS A 703 22.84 12.85 -5.51
CA LYS A 703 22.49 12.63 -6.92
C LYS A 703 21.27 11.70 -7.08
N ILE A 704 21.17 10.64 -6.25
CA ILE A 704 20.02 9.73 -6.25
C ILE A 704 18.74 10.45 -5.79
N LEU A 705 18.85 11.24 -4.71
CA LEU A 705 17.73 12.03 -4.17
C LEU A 705 17.18 13.03 -5.21
N GLY A 706 18.09 13.68 -5.94
CA GLY A 706 17.79 14.65 -6.98
C GLY A 706 17.12 15.93 -6.44
N LYS A 707 16.87 16.89 -7.34
CA LYS A 707 16.15 18.13 -7.00
C LYS A 707 14.67 17.86 -6.76
N TYR A 708 14.05 18.67 -5.91
CA TYR A 708 12.59 18.68 -5.76
C TYR A 708 11.91 19.11 -7.06
N LYS A 709 10.82 18.44 -7.42
CA LYS A 709 10.08 18.68 -8.68
C LYS A 709 8.63 19.12 -8.46
N GLY A 710 8.24 19.36 -7.21
CA GLY A 710 6.85 19.59 -6.81
C GLY A 710 6.25 18.37 -6.12
N TYR A 711 5.11 18.60 -5.45
CA TYR A 711 4.33 17.56 -4.79
C TYR A 711 3.67 16.65 -5.81
N ASP A 712 3.81 15.34 -5.63
CA ASP A 712 3.18 14.31 -6.45
C ASP A 712 2.14 13.52 -5.63
N PRO A 713 0.83 13.67 -5.88
CA PRO A 713 -0.22 12.96 -5.15
C PRO A 713 -0.27 11.45 -5.43
N HIS A 714 0.53 10.93 -6.37
CA HIS A 714 0.67 9.50 -6.64
C HIS A 714 1.83 8.86 -5.88
N VAL A 715 2.69 9.65 -5.23
CA VAL A 715 3.74 9.14 -4.35
C VAL A 715 3.15 8.80 -2.98
N GLU A 716 3.53 7.64 -2.46
CA GLU A 716 3.12 7.14 -1.16
C GLU A 716 4.17 7.47 -0.08
N PRO A 717 3.96 8.53 0.74
CA PRO A 717 4.91 8.93 1.79
C PRO A 717 4.76 8.06 3.04
N ILE A 718 4.96 6.75 2.92
CA ILE A 718 4.86 5.80 4.04
C ILE A 718 6.27 5.33 4.40
N ILE A 719 6.57 5.23 5.71
CA ILE A 719 7.81 4.64 6.19
C ILE A 719 7.84 3.15 5.84
N THR A 720 8.92 2.74 5.20
CA THR A 720 9.17 1.33 4.89
C THR A 720 9.70 0.59 6.11
N ASN A 721 9.32 -0.67 6.23
CA ASN A 721 9.68 -1.53 7.34
C ASN A 721 11.21 -1.66 7.41
N GLU A 722 11.83 -1.90 6.26
CA GLU A 722 13.28 -1.98 6.08
C GLU A 722 14.03 -0.72 6.54
N PHE A 723 13.48 0.45 6.26
CA PHE A 723 14.03 1.73 6.72
C PHE A 723 14.02 1.81 8.24
N ALA A 724 12.86 1.60 8.87
CA ALA A 724 12.66 1.76 10.31
C ALA A 724 13.34 0.65 11.15
N THR A 725 13.45 -0.56 10.62
CA THR A 725 13.97 -1.71 11.39
C THR A 725 15.45 -1.95 11.21
N ALA A 726 16.03 -1.51 10.10
CA ALA A 726 17.40 -1.84 9.74
C ALA A 726 18.18 -0.65 9.20
N ALA A 727 17.77 -0.07 8.06
CA ALA A 727 18.64 0.85 7.33
C ALA A 727 18.95 2.12 8.11
N PHE A 728 17.93 2.82 8.63
CA PHE A 728 18.13 4.10 9.33
C PHE A 728 18.83 3.94 10.69
N ARG A 729 18.94 2.69 11.19
CA ARG A 729 19.72 2.32 12.38
C ARG A 729 21.23 2.30 12.14
N PHE A 730 21.72 2.65 10.95
CA PHE A 730 23.15 2.87 10.69
C PHE A 730 23.76 3.90 11.66
N GLY A 731 22.95 4.85 12.15
CA GLY A 731 23.37 5.84 13.15
C GLY A 731 23.95 5.24 14.42
N HIS A 732 23.58 4.01 14.78
CA HIS A 732 24.17 3.30 15.93
C HIS A 732 25.68 3.08 15.80
N THR A 733 26.22 3.09 14.58
CA THR A 733 27.67 2.96 14.32
C THR A 733 28.46 4.25 14.59
N LEU A 734 27.74 5.39 14.69
CA LEU A 734 28.29 6.74 14.88
C LEU A 734 28.28 7.19 16.35
N ILE A 735 27.68 6.39 17.23
CA ILE A 735 27.53 6.71 18.66
C ILE A 735 28.87 6.54 19.38
N GLN A 736 29.25 7.55 20.16
CA GLN A 736 30.37 7.53 21.08
C GLN A 736 30.02 6.79 22.39
N PRO A 737 30.98 6.17 23.08
CA PRO A 737 30.71 5.51 24.37
C PRO A 737 30.56 6.50 25.54
N PHE A 738 30.56 7.81 25.28
CA PHE A 738 30.42 8.86 26.28
C PHE A 738 29.31 9.84 25.90
N THR A 739 28.63 10.37 26.91
CA THR A 739 27.90 11.64 26.82
C THR A 739 28.83 12.76 27.28
N PHE A 740 29.32 13.54 26.30
CA PHE A 740 30.17 14.69 26.56
C PHE A 740 29.35 15.86 27.14
N ARG A 741 29.93 16.56 28.12
CA ARG A 741 29.29 17.68 28.81
C ARG A 741 30.30 18.78 29.06
N PHE A 742 30.18 19.87 28.30
CA PHE A 742 31.19 20.93 28.30
C PHE A 742 30.67 22.27 28.81
N ASN A 743 31.50 23.01 29.54
CA ASN A 743 31.25 24.39 29.92
C ASN A 743 31.43 25.34 28.70
N GLU A 744 31.27 26.64 28.93
CA GLU A 744 31.38 27.70 27.92
C GLU A 744 32.77 27.83 27.27
N THR A 745 33.82 27.23 27.86
CA THR A 745 35.19 27.18 27.31
C THR A 745 35.53 25.82 26.70
N PHE A 746 34.52 24.98 26.45
CA PHE A 746 34.65 23.66 25.82
C PHE A 746 35.53 22.68 26.60
N GLN A 747 35.58 22.85 27.92
CA GLN A 747 36.18 21.89 28.85
C GLN A 747 35.08 21.09 29.56
N PRO A 748 35.35 19.85 30.01
CA PRO A 748 34.41 19.10 30.84
C PRO A 748 33.89 19.93 32.03
N ILE A 749 32.59 19.86 32.30
CA ILE A 749 32.01 20.43 33.52
C ILE A 749 32.59 19.75 34.78
N PRO A 750 32.48 20.33 35.98
CA PRO A 750 33.03 19.73 37.21
C PRO A 750 32.58 18.29 37.47
N GLU A 751 31.34 17.94 37.11
CA GLU A 751 30.78 16.59 37.21
C GLU A 751 31.32 15.61 36.13
N GLY A 752 32.13 16.09 35.19
CA GLY A 752 32.79 15.31 34.14
C GLY A 752 31.89 14.86 32.99
N ASN A 753 32.44 14.06 32.08
CA ASN A 753 31.66 13.35 31.06
C ASN A 753 31.06 12.06 31.65
N LEU A 754 29.95 11.58 31.09
CA LEU A 754 29.34 10.31 31.51
C LEU A 754 29.69 9.19 30.52
N LEU A 755 29.87 7.97 31.02
CA LEU A 755 29.74 6.80 30.15
C LEU A 755 28.31 6.73 29.61
N LEU A 756 28.14 6.24 28.39
CA LEU A 756 26.83 6.21 27.74
C LEU A 756 25.81 5.40 28.57
N ARG A 757 26.22 4.28 29.19
CA ARG A 757 25.34 3.49 30.09
C ARG A 757 24.77 4.28 31.27
N ASP A 758 25.46 5.32 31.73
CA ASP A 758 25.06 6.16 32.87
C ASP A 758 24.15 7.32 32.45
N SER A 759 24.04 7.58 31.13
CA SER A 759 23.21 8.63 30.55
C SER A 759 21.78 8.19 30.22
N PHE A 760 21.55 6.88 30.05
CA PHE A 760 20.22 6.39 29.69
C PHE A 760 19.21 6.62 30.81
N PHE A 761 18.03 7.19 30.51
CA PHE A 761 16.98 7.45 31.50
C PHE A 761 17.48 8.18 32.76
N ALA A 762 18.34 9.18 32.59
CA ALA A 762 18.97 9.89 33.71
C ALA A 762 18.57 11.39 33.79
N PRO A 763 17.27 11.77 33.75
CA PRO A 763 16.86 13.17 33.73
C PRO A 763 17.30 13.96 34.97
N GLN A 764 17.64 13.31 36.08
CA GLN A 764 18.26 13.95 37.24
C GLN A 764 19.62 14.58 36.92
N ARG A 765 20.44 13.95 36.06
CA ARG A 765 21.71 14.52 35.59
C ARG A 765 21.44 15.80 34.80
N TYR A 766 20.45 15.75 33.92
CA TYR A 766 20.00 16.90 33.14
C TYR A 766 19.50 18.05 34.03
N TYR A 767 18.64 17.74 35.02
CA TYR A 767 18.01 18.75 35.87
C TYR A 767 19.01 19.43 36.84
N TYR A 768 19.89 18.65 37.47
CA TYR A 768 20.81 19.17 38.49
C TYR A 768 22.16 19.65 37.93
N GLU A 769 22.69 19.01 36.89
CA GLU A 769 24.09 19.16 36.43
C GLU A 769 24.19 20.03 35.16
N GLY A 770 23.54 21.20 35.19
CA GLY A 770 23.74 22.26 34.19
C GLY A 770 22.73 22.33 33.04
N GLY A 771 21.71 21.48 32.99
CA GLY A 771 20.66 21.57 31.99
C GLY A 771 21.11 21.16 30.58
N MET A 772 20.53 21.80 29.57
CA MET A 772 20.74 21.50 28.16
C MET A 772 22.12 21.92 27.63
N ASP A 773 22.62 23.06 28.09
CA ASP A 773 23.77 23.71 27.45
C ASP A 773 25.04 22.86 27.47
N PRO A 774 25.44 22.22 28.58
CA PRO A 774 26.65 21.40 28.57
C PRO A 774 26.55 20.22 27.62
N ILE A 775 25.37 19.63 27.51
CA ILE A 775 25.10 18.51 26.62
C ILE A 775 25.14 18.96 25.16
N LEU A 776 24.50 20.08 24.81
CA LEU A 776 24.56 20.61 23.45
C LEU A 776 26.01 20.95 23.05
N ARG A 777 26.79 21.61 23.92
CA ARG A 777 28.23 21.84 23.65
C ARG A 777 29.01 20.55 23.51
N GLY A 778 28.69 19.52 24.29
CA GLY A 778 29.26 18.20 24.13
C GLY A 778 28.95 17.58 22.76
N LEU A 779 27.72 17.72 22.27
CA LEU A 779 27.28 17.20 20.97
C LEU A 779 27.95 17.89 19.79
N PHE A 780 27.98 19.22 19.76
CA PHE A 780 28.61 19.93 18.64
C PHE A 780 30.12 20.15 18.83
N GLY A 781 30.65 20.03 20.05
CA GLY A 781 32.07 20.23 20.39
C GLY A 781 32.89 18.93 20.46
N SER A 782 32.28 17.77 20.30
CA SER A 782 32.97 16.46 20.28
C SER A 782 32.78 15.76 18.94
N PRO A 783 33.74 14.95 18.48
CA PRO A 783 33.61 14.20 17.23
C PRO A 783 32.60 13.05 17.34
N ALA A 784 31.93 12.73 16.24
CA ALA A 784 31.20 11.47 16.12
C ALA A 784 32.17 10.28 16.07
N LYS A 785 31.68 9.06 16.35
CA LYS A 785 32.48 7.86 16.13
C LYS A 785 32.57 7.57 14.62
N LEU A 786 33.76 7.26 14.12
CA LEU A 786 33.96 6.78 12.75
C LEU A 786 33.60 5.29 12.64
N LYS A 787 32.86 4.92 11.59
CA LYS A 787 32.56 3.52 11.28
C LYS A 787 33.68 2.93 10.41
N LEU A 788 34.44 1.99 10.97
CA LEU A 788 35.54 1.29 10.30
C LEU A 788 35.31 -0.23 10.31
N PRO A 789 35.95 -1.00 9.40
CA PRO A 789 35.94 -2.45 9.46
C PRO A 789 36.45 -2.94 10.84
N ARG A 790 35.72 -3.86 11.48
CA ARG A 790 36.00 -4.40 12.84
C ARG A 790 35.89 -3.38 13.99
N GLU A 791 35.51 -2.13 13.69
CA GLU A 791 35.19 -1.09 14.67
C GLU A 791 33.75 -0.58 14.43
N THR A 792 32.78 -1.49 14.41
CA THR A 792 31.41 -1.17 13.96
C THR A 792 30.61 -0.44 15.04
N MET A 793 30.36 -1.09 16.19
CA MET A 793 29.57 -0.54 17.31
C MET A 793 30.34 -0.66 18.63
N ASN A 794 30.29 0.40 19.45
CA ASN A 794 30.99 0.43 20.72
C ASN A 794 30.36 -0.52 21.77
N SER A 795 31.17 -0.98 22.71
CA SER A 795 30.76 -1.92 23.76
C SER A 795 29.77 -1.35 24.79
N GLU A 796 29.62 -0.03 24.91
CA GLU A 796 28.54 0.52 25.75
C GLU A 796 27.15 0.17 25.18
N LEU A 797 27.04 0.03 23.86
CA LEU A 797 25.80 -0.37 23.18
C LEU A 797 25.64 -1.88 23.01
N THR A 798 26.73 -2.61 22.80
CA THR A 798 26.66 -4.05 22.52
C THR A 798 26.96 -4.91 23.73
N GLU A 799 27.60 -4.40 24.78
CA GLU A 799 27.97 -5.14 26.00
C GLU A 799 27.23 -4.66 27.26
N ARG A 800 27.01 -3.35 27.36
CA ARG A 800 26.57 -2.69 28.60
C ARG A 800 25.24 -1.95 28.46
N LEU A 801 24.51 -2.19 27.38
CA LEU A 801 23.21 -1.56 27.16
C LEU A 801 22.32 -1.88 28.35
N PHE A 802 21.95 -0.85 29.10
CA PHE A 802 21.07 -0.94 30.26
C PHE A 802 21.62 -1.78 31.45
N HIS A 803 22.95 -1.86 31.62
CA HIS A 803 23.66 -2.72 32.59
C HIS A 803 23.28 -2.51 34.07
N ILE A 804 23.10 -1.26 34.51
CA ILE A 804 23.04 -0.86 35.94
C ILE A 804 21.91 -1.54 36.73
N THR A 805 20.98 -2.24 36.06
CA THR A 805 19.75 -2.75 36.67
C THR A 805 19.33 -4.16 36.23
N ARG A 806 20.18 -4.90 35.50
CA ARG A 806 19.86 -6.26 35.04
C ARG A 806 20.82 -7.28 35.64
N ALA A 807 20.36 -8.52 35.76
CA ALA A 807 21.25 -9.67 35.90
C ALA A 807 22.10 -9.88 34.62
N ILE A 808 21.57 -9.52 33.45
CA ILE A 808 22.20 -9.64 32.13
C ILE A 808 21.97 -8.37 31.32
N SER A 809 23.04 -7.69 30.90
CA SER A 809 22.95 -6.50 30.04
C SER A 809 22.39 -6.83 28.66
N GLN A 810 21.71 -5.87 28.02
CA GLN A 810 21.23 -6.03 26.65
C GLN A 810 22.36 -5.82 25.63
N ASP A 811 22.03 -6.00 24.36
CA ASP A 811 22.89 -5.73 23.21
C ASP A 811 22.06 -5.10 22.09
N LEU A 812 22.33 -3.84 21.76
CA LEU A 812 21.55 -3.10 20.76
C LEU A 812 21.66 -3.73 19.36
N ALA A 813 22.83 -4.24 18.99
CA ALA A 813 23.03 -4.88 17.69
C ALA A 813 22.29 -6.22 17.61
N ALA A 814 22.32 -7.03 18.67
CA ALA A 814 21.54 -8.26 18.77
C ALA A 814 20.03 -7.97 18.69
N LEU A 815 19.56 -6.92 19.38
CA LEU A 815 18.18 -6.47 19.32
C LEU A 815 17.78 -6.03 17.90
N ASN A 816 18.65 -5.36 17.15
CA ASN A 816 18.38 -4.98 15.76
C ASN A 816 18.26 -6.20 14.83
N ILE A 817 19.15 -7.18 14.98
CA ILE A 817 19.10 -8.44 14.23
C ILE A 817 17.79 -9.19 14.54
N GLN A 818 17.49 -9.37 15.83
CA GLN A 818 16.28 -10.07 16.27
C GLN A 818 15.00 -9.33 15.84
N ARG A 819 15.00 -7.99 15.83
CA ARG A 819 13.89 -7.17 15.33
C ARG A 819 13.68 -7.33 13.82
N GLY A 820 14.75 -7.40 13.04
CA GLY A 820 14.66 -7.70 11.61
C GLY A 820 13.99 -9.05 11.35
N ARG A 821 14.31 -10.07 12.16
CA ARG A 821 13.67 -11.40 12.09
C ARG A 821 12.21 -11.38 12.52
N ASP A 822 11.88 -10.64 13.59
CA ASP A 822 10.49 -10.42 14.07
C ASP A 822 9.61 -9.72 13.02
N HIS A 823 10.16 -8.77 12.27
CA HIS A 823 9.45 -8.04 11.23
C HIS A 823 9.44 -8.76 9.87
N GLY A 824 9.98 -9.97 9.80
CA GLY A 824 10.05 -10.75 8.58
C GLY A 824 10.84 -10.03 7.47
N ILE A 825 11.92 -9.32 7.82
CA ILE A 825 12.76 -8.63 6.84
C ILE A 825 13.56 -9.68 6.03
N PRO A 826 13.52 -9.62 4.69
CA PRO A 826 14.34 -10.49 3.85
C PRO A 826 15.85 -10.39 4.12
N GLY A 827 16.60 -11.39 3.68
CA GLY A 827 18.06 -11.38 3.79
C GLY A 827 18.71 -10.22 3.02
N TYR A 828 19.88 -9.79 3.47
CA TYR A 828 20.69 -8.71 2.89
C TYR A 828 20.90 -8.87 1.36
N ALA A 829 21.11 -10.09 0.88
CA ALA A 829 21.29 -10.37 -0.56
C ALA A 829 20.08 -9.96 -1.42
N ALA A 830 18.86 -10.04 -0.88
CA ALA A 830 17.65 -9.63 -1.59
C ALA A 830 17.61 -8.11 -1.81
N PHE A 831 18.07 -7.34 -0.82
CA PHE A 831 18.15 -5.88 -0.91
C PHE A 831 19.26 -5.40 -1.82
N ARG A 832 20.39 -6.11 -1.87
CA ARG A 832 21.41 -5.84 -2.90
C ARG A 832 20.82 -5.91 -4.31
N LYS A 833 20.04 -6.97 -4.58
CA LYS A 833 19.35 -7.15 -5.86
C LYS A 833 18.33 -6.04 -6.14
N LEU A 834 17.53 -5.67 -5.14
CA LEU A 834 16.61 -4.53 -5.24
C LEU A 834 17.35 -3.24 -5.61
N CYS A 835 18.52 -3.03 -5.01
CA CYS A 835 19.35 -1.85 -5.21
C CYS A 835 20.28 -1.92 -6.44
N ASN A 836 20.05 -2.89 -7.34
CA ASN A 836 20.83 -3.09 -8.56
C ASN A 836 22.35 -3.24 -8.29
N LEU A 837 22.69 -3.84 -7.14
CA LEU A 837 24.04 -4.27 -6.82
C LEU A 837 24.24 -5.72 -7.28
N THR A 838 25.51 -6.14 -7.41
CA THR A 838 25.84 -7.50 -7.84
C THR A 838 25.17 -8.52 -6.92
N GLU A 839 24.39 -9.44 -7.50
CA GLU A 839 23.77 -10.57 -6.80
C GLU A 839 24.88 -11.46 -6.24
N ALA A 840 24.91 -11.59 -4.91
CA ALA A 840 25.91 -12.40 -4.23
C ALA A 840 25.44 -13.85 -4.19
N LYS A 841 26.22 -14.75 -4.79
CA LYS A 841 26.02 -16.22 -4.75
C LYS A 841 26.97 -16.90 -3.77
N SER A 842 28.09 -16.23 -3.48
CA SER A 842 29.11 -16.61 -2.51
C SER A 842 29.50 -15.39 -1.65
N PHE A 843 30.22 -15.63 -0.55
CA PHE A 843 30.74 -14.54 0.27
C PHE A 843 31.82 -13.73 -0.47
N ASP A 844 32.56 -14.31 -1.41
CA ASP A 844 33.56 -13.60 -2.22
C ASP A 844 32.94 -12.61 -3.21
N ASP A 845 31.68 -12.81 -3.62
CA ASP A 845 30.95 -11.84 -4.44
C ASP A 845 30.69 -10.52 -3.70
N LEU A 846 30.81 -10.52 -2.36
CA LEU A 846 30.68 -9.33 -1.53
C LEU A 846 31.96 -8.49 -1.47
N LYS A 847 33.08 -8.92 -2.08
CA LYS A 847 34.39 -8.25 -1.94
C LYS A 847 34.41 -6.78 -2.37
N LYS A 848 33.46 -6.35 -3.21
CA LYS A 848 33.36 -4.97 -3.67
C LYS A 848 32.72 -4.06 -2.63
N GLU A 849 31.67 -4.53 -1.97
CA GLU A 849 30.93 -3.76 -0.96
C GLU A 849 31.44 -4.03 0.46
N ILE A 850 32.06 -5.18 0.73
CA ILE A 850 32.71 -5.52 2.00
C ILE A 850 34.15 -5.92 1.65
N SER A 851 35.07 -4.97 1.51
CA SER A 851 36.44 -5.25 1.05
C SER A 851 37.28 -6.05 2.05
N ASN A 852 37.01 -5.93 3.35
CA ASN A 852 37.73 -6.65 4.38
C ASN A 852 37.45 -8.17 4.33
N LYS A 853 38.47 -8.97 4.00
CA LYS A 853 38.35 -10.43 3.88
C LYS A 853 38.00 -11.13 5.20
N GLU A 854 38.59 -10.70 6.32
CA GLU A 854 38.30 -11.29 7.64
C GLU A 854 36.81 -11.16 8.00
N VAL A 855 36.21 -9.99 7.73
CA VAL A 855 34.76 -9.77 7.93
C VAL A 855 33.94 -10.76 7.10
N ARG A 856 34.30 -10.98 5.82
CA ARG A 856 33.60 -11.94 4.95
C ARG A 856 33.77 -13.38 5.42
N ASP A 857 34.97 -13.75 5.87
CA ASP A 857 35.25 -15.10 6.39
C ASP A 857 34.45 -15.38 7.68
N ILE A 858 34.30 -14.38 8.56
CA ILE A 858 33.47 -14.48 9.78
C ILE A 858 31.98 -14.60 9.41
N LEU A 859 31.49 -13.78 8.46
CA LEU A 859 30.13 -13.89 7.94
C LEU A 859 29.85 -15.29 7.38
N GLN A 860 30.78 -15.86 6.62
CA GLN A 860 30.67 -17.21 6.08
C GLN A 860 30.56 -18.26 7.18
N LYS A 861 31.41 -18.17 8.22
CA LYS A 861 31.37 -19.08 9.36
C LYS A 861 30.07 -18.98 10.17
N LEU A 862 29.48 -17.78 10.25
CA LEU A 862 28.27 -17.53 11.03
C LEU A 862 26.99 -17.93 10.29
N TYR A 863 26.86 -17.55 9.02
CA TYR A 863 25.60 -17.66 8.27
C TYR A 863 25.53 -18.86 7.33
N GLY A 864 26.68 -19.43 6.95
CA GLY A 864 26.81 -20.58 6.03
C GLY A 864 26.50 -20.27 4.56
N ASP A 865 25.42 -19.52 4.30
CA ASP A 865 24.98 -19.06 2.99
C ASP A 865 24.80 -17.54 2.99
N VAL A 866 25.23 -16.87 1.90
CA VAL A 866 25.19 -15.42 1.78
C VAL A 866 23.76 -14.84 1.82
N ARG A 867 22.76 -15.63 1.43
CA ARG A 867 21.34 -15.23 1.47
C ARG A 867 20.78 -15.18 2.89
N ASN A 868 21.42 -15.85 3.85
CA ASN A 868 20.99 -15.88 5.24
C ASN A 868 21.40 -14.64 6.03
N ILE A 869 22.31 -13.80 5.52
CA ILE A 869 22.79 -12.60 6.22
C ILE A 869 21.60 -11.68 6.52
N ASP A 870 21.37 -11.35 7.79
CA ASP A 870 20.32 -10.41 8.18
C ASP A 870 20.62 -9.01 7.60
N LEU A 871 19.59 -8.25 7.19
CA LEU A 871 19.78 -6.94 6.53
C LEU A 871 20.62 -5.96 7.35
N PHE A 872 20.39 -5.89 8.68
CA PHE A 872 21.11 -4.96 9.56
C PHE A 872 22.64 -5.18 9.54
N PRO A 873 23.17 -6.35 9.95
CA PRO A 873 24.61 -6.60 9.90
C PRO A 873 25.16 -6.52 8.47
N GLY A 874 24.43 -7.03 7.47
CA GLY A 874 24.87 -6.95 6.07
C GLY A 874 25.11 -5.52 5.60
N GLY A 875 24.16 -4.60 5.85
CA GLY A 875 24.24 -3.21 5.42
C GLY A 875 25.24 -2.36 6.21
N ILE A 876 25.36 -2.55 7.53
CA ILE A 876 26.35 -1.77 8.31
C ILE A 876 27.78 -2.23 8.09
N LEU A 877 28.01 -3.47 7.62
CA LEU A 877 29.36 -3.98 7.34
C LEU A 877 29.91 -3.55 5.99
N GLU A 878 29.06 -3.08 5.08
CA GLU A 878 29.50 -2.50 3.81
C GLU A 878 30.44 -1.31 3.99
N ASP A 879 31.50 -1.24 3.20
CA ASP A 879 32.37 -0.07 3.11
C ASP A 879 31.55 1.18 2.79
N VAL A 880 31.88 2.28 3.47
CA VAL A 880 31.15 3.53 3.31
C VAL A 880 31.35 4.07 1.90
N VAL A 881 30.26 4.51 1.28
CA VAL A 881 30.34 5.20 -0.02
C VAL A 881 31.14 6.49 0.17
N PRO A 882 32.07 6.86 -0.74
CA PRO A 882 32.88 8.06 -0.59
C PRO A 882 32.06 9.32 -0.30
N GLY A 883 32.37 9.97 0.82
CA GLY A 883 31.67 11.17 1.30
C GLY A 883 30.34 10.93 2.03
N ALA A 884 29.89 9.68 2.15
CA ALA A 884 28.67 9.28 2.86
C ALA A 884 28.99 8.67 4.25
N LYS A 885 27.95 8.24 4.96
CA LYS A 885 28.05 7.56 6.28
C LYS A 885 27.54 6.12 6.30
N MET A 886 27.30 5.55 5.13
CA MET A 886 26.72 4.22 4.96
C MET A 886 27.21 3.56 3.68
N GLY A 887 27.05 2.24 3.60
CA GLY A 887 27.28 1.49 2.38
C GLY A 887 26.19 1.67 1.32
N PRO A 888 26.42 1.16 0.10
CA PRO A 888 25.53 1.36 -1.04
C PRO A 888 24.11 0.81 -0.83
N THR A 889 23.93 -0.30 -0.11
CA THR A 889 22.59 -0.88 0.12
C THR A 889 21.74 0.02 1.00
N PHE A 890 22.29 0.51 2.11
CA PHE A 890 21.58 1.45 2.99
C PHE A 890 21.41 2.82 2.34
N MET A 891 22.38 3.29 1.55
CA MET A 891 22.23 4.51 0.76
C MET A 891 21.04 4.41 -0.20
N CYS A 892 20.87 3.29 -0.89
CA CYS A 892 19.72 3.03 -1.76
C CYS A 892 18.38 3.07 -1.01
N ILE A 893 18.26 2.34 0.12
CA ILE A 893 17.02 2.28 0.91
C ILE A 893 16.66 3.66 1.50
N ILE A 894 17.63 4.34 2.12
CA ILE A 894 17.40 5.61 2.82
C ILE A 894 17.16 6.73 1.81
N SER A 895 17.89 6.80 0.69
CA SER A 895 17.63 7.81 -0.35
C SER A 895 16.26 7.65 -0.99
N HIS A 896 15.81 6.41 -1.23
CA HIS A 896 14.44 6.14 -1.67
C HIS A 896 13.42 6.64 -0.64
N GLN A 897 13.60 6.31 0.65
CA GLN A 897 12.69 6.77 1.71
C GLN A 897 12.62 8.30 1.77
N MET A 898 13.77 8.98 1.85
CA MET A 898 13.81 10.45 1.93
C MET A 898 13.17 11.10 0.71
N LYS A 899 13.35 10.50 -0.48
CA LYS A 899 12.72 10.98 -1.71
C LYS A 899 11.20 10.90 -1.66
N VAL A 900 10.62 9.77 -1.24
CA VAL A 900 9.15 9.62 -1.18
C VAL A 900 8.53 10.48 -0.08
N LEU A 901 9.25 10.69 1.04
CA LEU A 901 8.80 11.61 2.09
C LEU A 901 8.78 13.06 1.63
N ARG A 902 9.74 13.47 0.78
CA ARG A 902 9.75 14.82 0.19
C ARG A 902 8.69 14.98 -0.89
N ASP A 903 8.70 14.08 -1.87
CA ASP A 903 7.92 14.23 -3.11
C ASP A 903 6.42 13.94 -2.85
N GLY A 904 6.09 13.09 -1.87
CA GLY A 904 4.72 12.73 -1.49
C GLY A 904 4.10 13.58 -0.37
N ASP A 905 4.78 14.62 0.11
CA ASP A 905 4.29 15.49 1.18
C ASP A 905 3.69 16.78 0.63
N ARG A 906 2.36 16.92 0.69
CA ARG A 906 1.62 18.12 0.26
C ARG A 906 2.06 19.38 1.01
N PHE A 907 2.59 19.21 2.22
CA PHE A 907 3.02 20.29 3.09
C PHE A 907 4.55 20.46 3.10
N TRP A 908 5.28 19.84 2.16
CA TRP A 908 6.71 20.09 1.95
C TRP A 908 6.99 21.58 1.84
N TYR A 909 8.01 22.09 2.53
CA TYR A 909 8.22 23.53 2.70
C TYR A 909 8.46 24.29 1.39
N GLU A 910 8.98 23.64 0.34
CA GLU A 910 9.16 24.27 -0.98
C GLU A 910 7.92 24.16 -1.88
N ASN A 911 6.87 23.44 -1.47
CA ASN A 911 5.64 23.39 -2.24
C ASN A 911 5.01 24.80 -2.26
N PRO A 912 4.73 25.41 -3.42
CA PRO A 912 4.29 26.82 -3.52
C PRO A 912 3.03 27.17 -2.72
N SER A 913 2.20 26.19 -2.36
CA SER A 913 1.02 26.41 -1.52
C SER A 913 1.32 26.63 -0.04
N GLN A 914 2.56 26.39 0.41
CA GLN A 914 2.91 26.40 1.83
C GLN A 914 3.39 27.76 2.32
N PHE A 915 4.28 28.41 1.57
CA PHE A 915 4.86 29.69 1.96
C PHE A 915 4.92 30.61 0.76
N THR A 916 4.76 31.90 0.99
CA THR A 916 5.03 32.90 -0.05
C THR A 916 6.52 32.86 -0.44
N PRO A 917 6.90 33.32 -1.65
CA PRO A 917 8.31 33.38 -2.02
C PRO A 917 9.19 34.18 -1.05
N ALA A 918 8.63 35.19 -0.38
CA ALA A 918 9.35 35.96 0.64
C ALA A 918 9.57 35.15 1.92
N GLN A 919 8.53 34.47 2.41
CA GLN A 919 8.63 33.57 3.55
C GLN A 919 9.61 32.42 3.29
N LEU A 920 9.54 31.80 2.10
CA LEU A 920 10.43 30.71 1.73
C LEU A 920 11.91 31.14 1.70
N ARG A 921 12.21 32.37 1.24
CA ARG A 921 13.57 32.91 1.29
C ARG A 921 14.09 33.02 2.72
N GLU A 922 13.26 33.41 3.68
CA GLU A 922 13.65 33.48 5.09
C GLU A 922 13.80 32.09 5.71
N ILE A 923 12.93 31.13 5.40
CA ILE A 923 13.09 29.73 5.85
C ILE A 923 14.43 29.16 5.39
N LYS A 924 14.84 29.43 4.14
CA LYS A 924 16.12 28.97 3.59
C LYS A 924 17.37 29.66 4.19
N LYS A 925 17.19 30.65 5.08
CA LYS A 925 18.28 31.23 5.88
C LYS A 925 18.45 30.58 7.25
N THR A 926 17.59 29.61 7.60
CA THR A 926 17.62 28.94 8.90
C THR A 926 19.02 28.41 9.22
N SER A 927 19.55 28.80 10.38
CA SER A 927 20.82 28.30 10.91
C SER A 927 20.56 27.46 12.14
N PHE A 928 20.94 26.18 12.11
CA PHE A 928 20.79 25.33 13.30
C PHE A 928 21.64 25.84 14.48
N ALA A 929 22.80 26.44 14.18
CA ALA A 929 23.62 27.13 15.19
C ALA A 929 22.85 28.30 15.84
N LYS A 930 22.13 29.10 15.04
CA LYS A 930 21.32 30.21 15.58
C LYS A 930 20.17 29.71 16.47
N ILE A 931 19.51 28.63 16.09
CA ILE A 931 18.47 28.00 16.92
C ILE A 931 19.05 27.61 18.29
N ILE A 932 20.25 27.01 18.32
CA ILE A 932 20.93 26.66 19.58
C ILE A 932 21.26 27.91 20.40
N CYS A 933 21.83 28.95 19.78
CA CYS A 933 22.15 30.22 20.44
C CYS A 933 20.95 30.86 21.15
N GLU A 934 19.83 31.01 20.45
CA GLU A 934 18.66 31.72 20.97
C GLU A 934 17.94 30.96 22.10
N ASN A 935 18.17 29.64 22.19
CA ASN A 935 17.42 28.77 23.09
C ASN A 935 18.26 28.16 24.22
N GLY A 936 19.59 28.28 24.18
CA GLY A 936 20.48 28.00 25.32
C GLY A 936 20.33 29.05 26.43
N ASP A 937 20.64 28.68 27.68
CA ASP A 937 20.59 29.62 28.82
C ASP A 937 21.87 30.47 28.91
N ASN A 938 23.02 29.92 28.51
CA ASN A 938 24.34 30.54 28.48
C ASN A 938 25.14 30.02 27.26
N MET A 939 24.76 30.36 26.03
CA MET A 939 25.45 29.91 24.81
C MET A 939 26.12 31.10 24.08
N PRO A 940 27.30 31.58 24.51
CA PRO A 940 27.93 32.76 23.90
C PRO A 940 28.61 32.45 22.57
N TYR A 941 29.20 31.25 22.43
CA TYR A 941 29.99 30.85 21.28
C TYR A 941 29.47 29.56 20.66
N ILE A 942 29.46 29.51 19.33
CA ILE A 942 29.08 28.31 18.56
C ILE A 942 29.80 28.30 17.21
N GLN A 943 30.06 27.13 16.63
CA GLN A 943 30.51 27.09 15.23
C GLN A 943 29.36 27.37 14.25
N ARG A 944 29.69 27.82 13.04
CA ARG A 944 28.70 28.14 12.01
C ARG A 944 27.86 26.91 11.59
N ASP A 945 28.50 25.77 11.40
CA ASP A 945 27.86 24.50 11.06
C ASP A 945 28.13 23.48 12.16
N VAL A 946 27.10 23.21 12.96
CA VAL A 946 27.20 22.35 14.15
C VAL A 946 27.41 20.89 13.83
N PHE A 947 27.28 20.46 12.56
CA PHE A 947 27.56 19.08 12.13
C PHE A 947 29.05 18.83 11.84
N LEU A 948 29.85 19.90 11.74
CA LEU A 948 31.28 19.82 11.51
C LEU A 948 32.05 19.98 12.83
N ASN A 949 33.20 19.29 12.91
CA ASN A 949 34.15 19.51 13.98
C ASN A 949 34.71 20.93 13.90
N ALA A 950 34.87 21.57 15.05
CA ALA A 950 35.41 22.91 15.20
C ALA A 950 36.45 22.93 16.33
N LYS A 951 37.48 23.75 16.18
CA LYS A 951 38.51 23.97 17.20
C LYS A 951 38.20 25.24 17.98
N PHE A 952 37.92 25.08 19.28
CA PHE A 952 37.82 26.22 20.19
C PHE A 952 39.22 26.83 20.45
N PRO A 953 39.36 28.17 20.49
CA PRO A 953 38.34 29.18 20.19
C PRO A 953 38.27 29.56 18.70
N ASN A 954 39.25 29.17 17.88
CA ASN A 954 39.49 29.72 16.54
C ASN A 954 38.35 29.55 15.53
N ASP A 955 37.61 28.46 15.60
CA ASP A 955 36.52 28.13 14.66
C ASP A 955 35.13 28.55 15.19
N MET A 956 35.09 29.27 16.31
CA MET A 956 33.87 29.63 17.03
C MET A 956 33.47 31.07 16.71
N LEU A 957 32.16 31.30 16.59
CA LEU A 957 31.56 32.61 16.38
C LEU A 957 30.79 33.02 17.62
N GLU A 958 30.72 34.31 17.88
CA GLU A 958 29.75 34.85 18.84
C GLU A 958 28.34 34.68 18.26
N CYS A 959 27.38 34.32 19.11
CA CYS A 959 25.98 34.14 18.68
C CYS A 959 25.33 35.40 18.08
N SER A 960 25.88 36.59 18.38
CA SER A 960 25.50 37.88 17.82
C SER A 960 25.85 38.01 16.33
N GLN A 961 26.86 37.27 15.86
CA GLN A 961 27.37 37.30 14.47
C GLN A 961 26.60 36.38 13.52
N ILE A 962 25.67 35.59 14.06
CA ILE A 962 24.83 34.67 13.28
C ILE A 962 23.44 35.29 13.18
N ASP A 963 23.07 35.68 11.96
CA ASP A 963 21.75 36.24 11.70
C ASP A 963 20.65 35.21 11.95
N ASP A 964 19.52 35.69 12.48
CA ASP A 964 18.28 34.92 12.55
C ASP A 964 17.39 35.24 11.35
N ILE A 965 16.40 34.38 11.10
CA ILE A 965 15.40 34.62 10.06
C ILE A 965 14.58 35.87 10.37
N SER A 966 14.18 36.62 9.34
CA SER A 966 13.23 37.72 9.49
C SER A 966 11.79 37.21 9.45
N LEU A 967 10.96 37.68 10.38
CA LEU A 967 9.53 37.37 10.42
C LEU A 967 8.65 38.46 9.78
N GLU A 968 9.24 39.52 9.24
CA GLU A 968 8.49 40.55 8.50
C GLU A 968 7.63 39.99 7.35
N PRO A 969 8.05 38.96 6.59
CA PRO A 969 7.19 38.35 5.56
C PRO A 969 5.94 37.63 6.11
N TRP A 970 5.81 37.42 7.42
CA TRP A 970 4.60 36.89 8.07
C TRP A 970 3.68 38.00 8.60
N LYS A 971 4.07 39.27 8.46
CA LYS A 971 3.23 40.39 8.85
C LYS A 971 1.97 40.44 8.01
N ASN A 972 0.81 40.35 8.65
CA ASN A 972 -0.48 40.52 8.00
C ASN A 972 -1.00 41.94 8.28
N CYS A 973 -1.19 42.74 7.23
CA CYS A 973 -1.79 44.07 7.36
C CYS A 973 -3.30 43.89 7.58
N CYS A 974 -3.85 44.53 8.61
CA CYS A 974 -5.28 44.51 8.89
C CYS A 974 -6.07 45.15 7.73
N GLU A 975 -6.52 44.34 6.76
CA GLU A 975 -7.58 44.74 5.83
C GLU A 975 -8.73 43.73 5.92
N ASN A 976 -9.76 44.15 6.68
CA ASN A 976 -11.18 43.80 6.53
C ASN A 976 -11.50 42.38 6.05
N ASN A 977 -11.48 41.40 6.95
CA ASN A 977 -12.52 40.35 6.91
C ASN A 977 -12.72 39.69 8.29
N PRO A 978 -13.86 39.94 8.97
CA PRO A 978 -14.21 39.25 10.22
C PRO A 978 -14.51 37.75 10.02
N GLU A 979 -14.56 37.24 8.78
CA GLU A 979 -14.93 35.85 8.47
C GLU A 979 -13.73 34.91 8.26
N GLY A 980 -12.63 35.13 8.98
CA GLY A 980 -11.52 34.18 9.09
C GLY A 980 -11.85 32.97 9.99
N LEU A 981 -13.02 32.36 9.81
CA LEU A 981 -13.42 31.14 10.50
C LEU A 981 -12.71 29.93 9.87
N CYS A 982 -11.49 29.60 10.30
CA CYS A 982 -11.30 28.20 10.68
C CYS A 982 -11.95 28.11 12.07
N GLY A 983 -13.21 27.71 12.08
CA GLY A 983 -13.99 27.55 13.30
C GLY A 983 -13.19 26.77 14.34
N GLU A 984 -13.43 27.11 15.60
CA GLU A 984 -13.02 26.28 16.73
C GLU A 984 -13.15 24.81 16.34
N PRO A 985 -12.15 23.95 16.59
CA PRO A 985 -12.37 22.52 16.44
C PRO A 985 -13.61 22.21 17.25
N ALA A 986 -14.65 21.73 16.56
CA ALA A 986 -15.94 21.42 17.16
C ALA A 986 -15.65 20.75 18.50
N TYR A 987 -16.06 21.40 19.59
CA TYR A 987 -16.02 20.84 20.92
C TYR A 987 -16.61 19.43 20.81
N PHE A 988 -15.76 18.41 20.81
CA PHE A 988 -16.16 17.07 21.19
C PHE A 988 -16.35 17.12 22.71
N TYR A 989 -17.44 17.76 23.14
CA TYR A 989 -18.19 17.27 24.28
C TYR A 989 -18.73 15.91 23.83
N VAL A 990 -17.91 14.87 23.95
CA VAL A 990 -18.44 13.56 24.26
C VAL A 990 -18.95 13.70 25.68
N PRO A 991 -20.26 13.54 25.96
CA PRO A 991 -20.68 13.36 27.33
C PRO A 991 -19.92 12.16 27.84
N ILE A 992 -19.10 12.36 28.88
CA ILE A 992 -18.66 11.26 29.72
C ILE A 992 -19.96 10.71 30.32
N GLU A 993 -20.55 9.69 29.69
CA GLU A 993 -21.36 8.75 30.44
C GLU A 993 -20.44 8.21 31.53
N SER A 994 -20.74 8.62 32.76
CA SER A 994 -20.03 8.23 33.94
C SER A 994 -20.17 6.72 34.15
N SER A 995 -19.31 5.91 33.54
CA SER A 995 -19.02 4.59 34.08
C SER A 995 -18.17 4.80 35.34
N ARG A 996 -18.86 4.97 36.48
CA ARG A 996 -18.27 5.00 37.82
C ARG A 996 -17.52 3.69 38.09
N TYR A 997 -16.23 3.64 37.76
CA TYR A 997 -15.29 2.81 38.52
C TYR A 997 -14.65 3.68 39.59
N LYS A 998 -15.27 3.66 40.78
CA LYS A 998 -14.69 4.23 42.00
C LYS A 998 -13.31 3.59 42.23
N ARG A 999 -12.24 4.38 42.09
CA ARG A 999 -10.95 4.08 42.74
C ARG A 999 -11.15 4.24 44.25
N HIS A 1000 -11.16 3.15 44.99
CA HIS A 1000 -10.94 3.18 46.43
C HIS A 1000 -9.46 3.47 46.69
N TYR A 1001 -9.15 4.74 46.97
CA TYR A 1001 -7.98 5.08 47.78
C TYR A 1001 -8.36 4.82 49.24
N GLY A 1002 -7.91 3.68 49.76
CA GLY A 1002 -7.85 3.47 51.20
C GLY A 1002 -6.72 4.33 51.76
N LYS A 1003 -7.07 5.26 52.64
CA LYS A 1003 -6.13 5.85 53.59
C LYS A 1003 -5.63 4.73 54.51
N ASN A 1004 -4.32 4.60 54.64
CA ASN A 1004 -3.58 4.53 55.90
C ASN A 1004 -2.11 4.76 55.62
#